data_AF-A0ABD5QNU6-F1
#
_entry.id   AF-A0ABD5QNU6-F1
#
_cell.length_a   1.000
_cell.length_b   1.000
_cell.length_c   1.000
_cell.angle_alpha   90.00
_cell.angle_beta   90.00
_cell.angle_gamma   90.00
#
_symmetry.space_group_name_H-M   'P 1'
#
loop_
_entity.id
_entity.type
_entity.pdbx_description
1 polymer ?
#
loop_
_entity_poly.entity_id
_entity_poly.type
_entity_poly.pdbx_seq_one_letter_code
_entity_poly.pdbx_strand_id
1 'polypeptide(L)'
;MDHPGPPQFVAVGDVVQLAPRDPDPEATYRWSVTEAPIASEAAVGDEAVEEFVPDTPGRYRVTLATPEERHHLTVRVFPGDHRPTGEGAGTAGIAGRSGYSGYSGYSGQSGSARGSGGRSGFASGSGSGARTEPAGSEDGRPRVRLDAEIAGDEAIVRATPTPHPESARDAGDLDVEFLLDDRDGVTRGDVTVGDRELRIPLAAIDDRVRVHGVAVGASYSVADAVSVERLGDGEDVGVTRLNEPPAWAKDATLYEIYVRGYAADDDEAETTFEALEKRLDYLDDLGVDTLWLTPVLQHDGAPHGYNITDFLSIADDLGDREDYEAFVDAAHDRGMRVLFDLVLNHSARDHEWFQDAYGNPDSPYRDRYEWQESGEPGTYFDWELIANFDFASLEVRRYLLDAADTWAAVADGFRCDMAWAVPESFWKELRERLKARDPEFLLLDETIPYIADFHEGMFDVHFDTTLYFTLRQVGRGHEPADAVLDAIEGRTSSGFPDHAAFMLYLENHDETRYVVECGDAAAKAAAGALFTLPGIPMLYGGQELGQRGNRDPLAWDHAREDVRSHYDDLLALHDEHPALGFHGDLVRVEYETAGEADADDVVAFGREGEDASYVVLLNFGSEPVTVGIDETVDATDLVSGESRAAEGGLTVEDVAVFETAD
;
A
#
# COMPACT_ATOMS: atom_id res chain seq x y z
N MET A 1 5.31 15.84 20.75
CA MET A 1 6.47 14.92 20.90
C MET A 1 7.51 15.37 19.90
N ASP A 2 8.36 16.33 20.24
CA ASP A 2 9.10 17.11 19.24
C ASP A 2 10.43 16.43 18.81
N HIS A 3 10.37 15.16 18.42
CA HIS A 3 11.55 14.39 18.00
C HIS A 3 11.67 14.35 16.46
N PRO A 4 12.83 14.03 15.88
CA PRO A 4 13.03 14.02 14.43
C PRO A 4 12.51 12.76 13.71
N GLY A 5 12.20 11.68 14.45
CA GLY A 5 11.72 10.41 13.91
C GLY A 5 12.77 9.30 13.98
N PRO A 6 12.56 8.16 13.27
CA PRO A 6 13.49 7.03 13.26
C PRO A 6 14.76 7.35 12.45
N PRO A 7 15.86 6.61 12.65
CA PRO A 7 17.06 6.75 11.84
C PRO A 7 16.76 6.54 10.35
N GLN A 8 17.52 7.19 9.48
CA GLN A 8 17.30 7.15 8.02
C GLN A 8 18.46 6.47 7.29
N PHE A 9 18.15 5.72 6.24
CA PHE A 9 19.10 5.08 5.33
C PHE A 9 18.96 5.68 3.93
N VAL A 10 20.02 6.32 3.44
CA VAL A 10 19.98 7.04 2.16
C VAL A 10 21.29 6.88 1.40
N ALA A 11 21.29 7.21 0.11
CA ALA A 11 22.50 7.38 -0.69
C ALA A 11 22.93 8.84 -0.78
N VAL A 12 24.18 9.08 -1.15
CA VAL A 12 24.68 10.43 -1.46
C VAL A 12 23.79 11.08 -2.54
N GLY A 13 23.36 12.31 -2.26
CA GLY A 13 22.51 13.11 -3.15
C GLY A 13 21.01 12.87 -3.00
N ASP A 14 20.58 11.95 -2.15
CA ASP A 14 19.16 11.80 -1.79
C ASP A 14 18.69 13.01 -0.98
N VAL A 15 17.42 13.38 -1.13
CA VAL A 15 16.81 14.44 -0.33
C VAL A 15 16.06 13.82 0.84
N VAL A 16 16.41 14.21 2.06
CA VAL A 16 15.70 13.82 3.27
C VAL A 16 14.91 15.02 3.78
N GLN A 17 13.58 14.92 3.81
CA GLN A 17 12.77 15.94 4.46
C GLN A 17 12.84 15.75 5.98
N LEU A 18 13.41 16.74 6.66
CA LEU A 18 13.47 16.86 8.10
C LEU A 18 12.26 17.64 8.60
N ALA A 19 11.50 17.08 9.53
CA ALA A 19 10.38 17.76 10.17
C ALA A 19 10.31 17.37 11.66
N PRO A 20 10.01 18.32 12.56
CA PRO A 20 9.62 17.97 13.93
C PRO A 20 8.33 17.15 13.88
N ARG A 21 8.30 16.06 14.65
CA ARG A 21 7.11 15.20 14.80
C ARG A 21 6.18 15.81 15.86
N ASP A 22 4.88 15.61 15.71
CA ASP A 22 3.80 16.15 16.53
C ASP A 22 4.05 17.63 16.92
N PRO A 23 4.31 18.51 15.93
CA PRO A 23 4.84 19.84 16.22
C PRO A 23 3.79 20.76 16.84
N ASP A 24 4.21 21.57 17.81
CA ASP A 24 3.54 22.84 18.15
C ASP A 24 3.86 23.88 17.06
N PRO A 25 2.87 24.35 16.27
CA PRO A 25 3.11 25.33 15.20
C PRO A 25 3.60 26.70 15.70
N GLU A 26 3.38 27.02 16.98
CA GLU A 26 3.80 28.30 17.58
C GLU A 26 5.24 28.25 18.12
N ALA A 27 5.85 27.07 18.16
CA ALA A 27 7.20 26.86 18.66
C ALA A 27 8.28 27.12 17.60
N THR A 28 9.52 27.30 18.06
CA THR A 28 10.69 27.47 17.18
C THR A 28 11.52 26.20 17.15
N TYR A 29 11.76 25.69 15.95
CA TYR A 29 12.59 24.52 15.68
C TYR A 29 13.83 24.94 14.92
N ARG A 30 14.98 24.33 15.23
CA ARG A 30 16.23 24.58 14.51
C ARG A 30 16.99 23.30 14.27
N TRP A 31 17.36 23.09 13.01
CA TRP A 31 18.18 21.98 12.59
C TRP A 31 19.66 22.36 12.59
N SER A 32 20.52 21.36 12.84
CA SER A 32 21.96 21.51 12.68
C SER A 32 22.63 20.17 12.41
N VAL A 33 23.59 20.14 11.48
CA VAL A 33 24.46 18.98 11.30
C VAL A 33 25.55 19.03 12.37
N THR A 34 25.48 18.12 13.35
CA THR A 34 26.39 18.10 14.51
C THR A 34 27.55 17.13 14.38
N GLU A 35 27.36 16.06 13.62
CA GLU A 35 28.42 15.12 13.23
C GLU A 35 28.24 14.81 11.74
N ALA A 36 29.35 14.80 11.00
CA ALA A 36 29.38 14.50 9.58
C ALA A 36 30.74 13.88 9.21
N PRO A 37 30.83 13.15 8.08
CA PRO A 37 32.11 12.75 7.51
C PRO A 37 33.03 13.96 7.29
N ILE A 38 34.34 13.77 7.47
CA ILE A 38 35.34 14.86 7.40
C ILE A 38 35.31 15.63 6.07
N ALA A 39 34.93 14.96 4.97
CA ALA A 39 34.89 15.54 3.64
C ALA A 39 33.55 16.22 3.30
N SER A 40 32.56 16.17 4.20
CA SER A 40 31.23 16.69 3.97
C SER A 40 31.15 18.21 4.15
N GLU A 41 30.43 18.86 3.25
CA GLU A 41 30.02 20.27 3.30
C GLU A 41 28.50 20.40 3.48
N ALA A 42 27.78 19.30 3.67
CA ALA A 42 26.32 19.27 3.81
C ALA A 42 25.86 20.13 5.01
N ALA A 43 24.79 20.88 4.78
CA ALA A 43 24.19 21.79 5.75
C ALA A 43 22.66 21.71 5.65
N VAL A 44 22.00 22.33 6.62
CA VAL A 44 20.54 22.50 6.70
C VAL A 44 20.24 23.99 6.81
N GLY A 45 19.05 24.42 6.38
CA GLY A 45 18.61 25.80 6.50
C GLY A 45 18.13 26.17 7.91
N ASP A 46 17.31 27.22 7.98
CA ASP A 46 16.80 27.83 9.21
C ASP A 46 15.28 27.61 9.41
N GLU A 47 14.61 26.93 8.48
CA GLU A 47 13.18 26.60 8.54
C GLU A 47 12.91 25.43 9.51
N ALA A 48 11.64 25.29 9.91
CA ALA A 48 11.23 24.20 10.80
C ALA A 48 11.15 22.86 10.06
N VAL A 49 10.74 22.88 8.79
CA VAL A 49 10.76 21.74 7.87
C VAL A 49 11.82 22.02 6.81
N GLU A 50 12.81 21.13 6.70
CA GLU A 50 14.04 21.36 5.93
C GLU A 50 14.36 20.19 5.01
N GLU A 51 15.05 20.46 3.91
CA GLU A 51 15.62 19.43 3.05
C GLU A 51 17.10 19.23 3.41
N PHE A 52 17.47 18.01 3.81
CA PHE A 52 18.86 17.61 4.03
C PHE A 52 19.35 16.72 2.89
N VAL A 53 20.45 17.14 2.25
CA VAL A 53 21.07 16.41 1.15
C VAL A 53 22.50 16.04 1.55
N PRO A 54 22.79 14.79 1.90
CA PRO A 54 24.13 14.38 2.24
C PRO A 54 25.00 14.25 0.98
N ASP A 55 26.25 14.71 1.08
CA ASP A 55 27.20 14.79 -0.04
C ASP A 55 28.35 13.78 0.04
N THR A 56 28.50 13.09 1.18
CA THR A 56 29.62 12.19 1.45
C THR A 56 29.12 10.91 2.12
N PRO A 57 29.59 9.72 1.72
CA PRO A 57 29.21 8.48 2.39
C PRO A 57 29.71 8.46 3.84
N GLY A 58 28.88 7.92 4.74
CA GLY A 58 29.22 7.76 6.15
C GLY A 58 28.01 7.89 7.06
N ARG A 59 28.23 8.33 8.30
CA ARG A 59 27.17 8.57 9.27
C ARG A 59 27.12 10.05 9.60
N TYR A 60 25.91 10.60 9.59
CA TYR A 60 25.61 11.95 10.02
C TYR A 60 24.77 11.90 11.29
N ARG A 61 24.96 12.92 12.13
CA ARG A 61 24.05 13.23 13.23
C ARG A 61 23.47 14.61 13.00
N VAL A 62 22.21 14.64 12.63
CA VAL A 62 21.42 15.88 12.53
C VAL A 62 20.73 16.09 13.87
N THR A 63 20.76 17.31 14.38
CA THR A 63 20.16 17.65 15.68
C THR A 63 19.02 18.64 15.49
N LEU A 64 17.86 18.28 16.03
CA LEU A 64 16.70 19.16 16.21
C LEU A 64 16.80 19.82 17.58
N ALA A 65 16.86 21.14 17.62
CA ALA A 65 16.71 21.92 18.84
C ALA A 65 15.27 22.45 18.93
N THR A 66 14.58 22.10 20.02
CA THR A 66 13.24 22.56 20.38
C THR A 66 13.35 23.59 21.50
N PRO A 67 12.26 24.22 21.95
CA PRO A 67 12.29 25.11 23.11
C PRO A 67 12.74 24.42 24.41
N GLU A 68 12.48 23.12 24.54
CA GLU A 68 12.68 22.36 25.78
C GLU A 68 13.92 21.49 25.73
N GLU A 69 14.18 20.85 24.58
CA GLU A 69 15.12 19.75 24.48
C GLU A 69 15.92 19.77 23.17
N ARG A 70 16.87 18.83 23.06
CA ARG A 70 17.61 18.58 21.83
C ARG A 70 17.52 17.11 21.51
N HIS A 71 17.12 16.81 20.28
CA HIS A 71 16.96 15.46 19.79
C HIS A 71 17.94 15.20 18.64
N HIS A 72 18.38 13.95 18.51
CA HIS A 72 19.32 13.53 17.49
C HIS A 72 18.63 12.63 16.47
N LEU A 73 19.06 12.74 15.22
CA LEU A 73 18.69 11.89 14.12
C LEU A 73 19.97 11.36 13.47
N THR A 74 20.15 10.05 13.52
CA THR A 74 21.19 9.35 12.78
C THR A 74 20.75 9.16 11.34
N VAL A 75 21.55 9.64 10.39
CA VAL A 75 21.38 9.39 8.96
C VAL A 75 22.58 8.59 8.47
N ARG A 76 22.34 7.37 7.99
CA ARG A 76 23.34 6.50 7.39
C ARG A 76 23.33 6.68 5.87
N VAL A 77 24.46 7.17 5.35
CA VAL A 77 24.60 7.58 3.95
C VAL A 77 25.52 6.62 3.19
N PHE A 78 24.96 5.87 2.25
CA PHE A 78 25.69 4.98 1.34
C PHE A 78 26.29 5.75 0.16
N PRO A 79 27.30 5.19 -0.52
CA PRO A 79 27.77 5.72 -1.80
C PRO A 79 26.62 5.90 -2.80
N GLY A 80 26.68 6.95 -3.64
CA GLY A 80 25.60 7.29 -4.57
C GLY A 80 25.29 6.22 -5.61
N ASP A 81 26.24 5.33 -5.91
CA ASP A 81 26.07 4.17 -6.78
C ASP A 81 25.35 2.99 -6.11
N HIS A 82 25.13 3.05 -4.79
CA HIS A 82 24.31 2.08 -4.04
C HIS A 82 22.83 2.47 -3.98
N ARG A 83 22.44 3.62 -4.58
CA ARG A 83 21.04 4.02 -4.64
C ARG A 83 20.22 2.92 -5.32
N PRO A 84 19.10 2.47 -4.74
CA PRO A 84 18.20 1.53 -5.40
C PRO A 84 17.72 2.10 -6.73
N THR A 85 17.70 1.25 -7.76
CA THR A 85 17.20 1.59 -9.11
C THR A 85 16.32 0.46 -9.60
N GLY A 86 15.26 0.76 -10.35
CA GLY A 86 14.35 -0.24 -10.92
C GLY A 86 12.88 0.13 -10.72
N GLU A 87 11.99 -0.74 -11.21
CA GLU A 87 10.55 -0.61 -10.95
C GLU A 87 10.26 -0.78 -9.46
N GLY A 88 9.44 0.09 -8.89
CA GLY A 88 9.13 0.10 -7.45
C GLY A 88 10.22 0.69 -6.54
N ALA A 89 11.36 1.15 -7.07
CA ALA A 89 12.30 1.97 -6.30
C ALA A 89 11.75 3.41 -6.19
N GLY A 90 11.68 3.95 -4.97
CA GLY A 90 11.29 5.33 -4.76
C GLY A 90 12.33 6.27 -5.38
N THR A 91 11.87 7.36 -5.97
CA THR A 91 12.78 8.45 -6.31
C THR A 91 13.06 9.24 -5.04
N ALA A 92 14.13 8.87 -4.33
CA ALA A 92 14.58 9.62 -3.16
C ALA A 92 14.66 11.12 -3.49
N GLY A 93 13.69 11.90 -3.00
CA GLY A 93 13.60 13.35 -3.19
C GLY A 93 12.67 13.90 -4.28
N ILE A 94 11.68 13.16 -4.79
CA ILE A 94 10.63 13.73 -5.68
C ILE A 94 9.21 13.66 -5.07
N ALA A 95 8.99 12.89 -4.00
CA ALA A 95 7.72 12.93 -3.27
C ALA A 95 7.48 14.34 -2.70
N GLY A 96 6.38 14.99 -3.10
CA GLY A 96 6.02 16.33 -2.64
C GLY A 96 6.63 17.50 -3.44
N ARG A 97 7.10 17.29 -4.68
CA ARG A 97 7.30 18.41 -5.63
C ARG A 97 6.31 18.28 -6.79
N SER A 98 5.59 19.35 -7.07
CA SER A 98 4.78 19.58 -8.30
C SER A 98 5.57 19.49 -9.62
N GLY A 99 6.82 19.02 -9.58
CA GLY A 99 7.74 18.85 -10.68
C GLY A 99 7.68 17.48 -11.36
N TYR A 100 6.55 16.76 -11.34
CA TYR A 100 6.30 15.72 -12.34
C TYR A 100 6.08 16.41 -13.71
N SER A 101 7.13 17.00 -14.28
CA SER A 101 7.12 17.37 -15.69
C SER A 101 7.18 16.05 -16.45
N GLY A 102 6.01 15.49 -16.75
CA GLY A 102 5.89 14.37 -17.64
C GLY A 102 6.72 14.66 -18.88
N TYR A 103 7.78 13.88 -19.09
CA TYR A 103 8.53 13.87 -20.34
C TYR A 103 7.64 13.20 -21.40
N SER A 104 6.49 13.82 -21.68
CA SER A 104 5.70 13.52 -22.86
C SER A 104 6.42 14.21 -24.02
N GLY A 105 7.11 13.42 -24.82
CA GLY A 105 7.67 13.85 -26.09
C GLY A 105 6.56 14.22 -27.08
N TYR A 106 5.85 15.33 -26.86
CA TYR A 106 4.98 15.97 -27.84
C TYR A 106 5.67 17.21 -28.39
N SER A 107 6.68 17.03 -29.23
CA SER A 107 7.13 18.13 -30.09
C SER A 107 6.14 18.31 -31.23
N GLY A 108 5.28 19.31 -31.10
CA GLY A 108 4.34 19.72 -32.14
C GLY A 108 5.05 20.21 -33.41
N GLN A 109 4.55 19.81 -34.57
CA GLN A 109 4.61 20.65 -35.75
C GLN A 109 3.26 20.65 -36.46
N SER A 110 2.60 21.78 -36.32
CA SER A 110 1.34 22.18 -36.94
C SER A 110 1.38 22.07 -38.47
N GLY A 111 0.39 21.38 -39.04
CA GLY A 111 0.06 21.39 -40.46
C GLY A 111 -1.45 21.36 -40.66
N SER A 112 -2.02 22.50 -41.03
CA SER A 112 -3.44 22.74 -41.29
C SER A 112 -4.06 21.85 -42.38
N ALA A 113 -5.21 21.21 -42.10
CA ALA A 113 -6.28 20.98 -43.08
C ALA A 113 -7.60 20.52 -42.40
N ARG A 114 -8.72 21.09 -42.86
CA ARG A 114 -10.10 20.74 -42.48
C ARG A 114 -10.53 19.38 -43.06
N GLY A 115 -11.33 18.60 -42.32
CA GLY A 115 -12.07 17.46 -42.86
C GLY A 115 -12.83 16.62 -41.82
N SER A 116 -14.13 16.91 -41.68
CA SER A 116 -15.25 16.08 -41.18
C SER A 116 -15.03 14.58 -40.86
N GLY A 117 -15.42 14.19 -39.64
CA GLY A 117 -16.18 12.96 -39.33
C GLY A 117 -15.40 11.74 -38.82
N GLY A 118 -15.73 11.26 -37.61
CA GLY A 118 -15.35 9.93 -37.15
C GLY A 118 -15.21 9.80 -35.64
N ARG A 119 -16.07 8.96 -35.04
CA ARG A 119 -16.03 8.27 -33.73
C ARG A 119 -14.81 8.55 -32.83
N SER A 120 -15.06 9.09 -31.64
CA SER A 120 -14.17 9.06 -30.49
C SER A 120 -14.24 7.70 -29.80
N GLY A 121 -13.24 6.86 -30.03
CA GLY A 121 -12.85 5.79 -29.11
C GLY A 121 -11.54 6.22 -28.48
N PHE A 122 -11.55 6.45 -27.17
CA PHE A 122 -10.32 6.58 -26.39
C PHE A 122 -9.75 5.17 -26.23
N ALA A 123 -8.72 4.87 -27.01
CA ALA A 123 -7.88 3.71 -26.81
C ALA A 123 -6.59 4.21 -26.15
N SER A 124 -6.49 4.06 -24.83
CA SER A 124 -5.23 4.16 -24.09
C SER A 124 -4.42 2.91 -24.39
N GLY A 125 -3.60 3.00 -25.45
CA GLY A 125 -2.55 2.02 -25.69
C GLY A 125 -1.40 2.28 -24.71
N SER A 126 -1.39 1.58 -23.58
CA SER A 126 -0.18 1.38 -22.80
C SER A 126 0.70 0.40 -23.58
N GLY A 127 1.63 0.95 -24.34
CA GLY A 127 2.57 0.16 -25.13
C GLY A 127 3.56 -0.56 -24.22
N SER A 128 3.44 -1.87 -24.15
CA SER A 128 4.59 -2.76 -24.04
C SER A 128 5.56 -2.44 -25.19
N GLY A 129 6.78 -2.05 -24.85
CA GLY A 129 7.85 -1.87 -25.83
C GLY A 129 8.64 -0.57 -25.76
N ALA A 130 9.42 -0.40 -24.69
CA ALA A 130 10.77 0.16 -24.77
C ALA A 130 11.54 -0.22 -23.51
N ARG A 131 12.07 -1.45 -23.45
CA ARG A 131 13.20 -1.79 -22.57
C ARG A 131 14.36 -0.87 -22.92
N THR A 132 14.40 0.28 -22.28
CA THR A 132 15.64 1.03 -22.11
C THR A 132 16.12 0.61 -20.75
N GLU A 133 16.94 -0.44 -20.71
CA GLU A 133 17.66 -0.86 -19.51
C GLU A 133 18.24 0.40 -18.86
N PRO A 134 17.81 0.79 -17.65
CA PRO A 134 18.66 1.63 -16.83
C PRO A 134 19.99 0.89 -16.74
N ALA A 135 21.12 1.59 -16.72
CA ALA A 135 22.37 0.97 -16.31
C ALA A 135 22.28 0.66 -14.80
N GLY A 136 21.41 -0.27 -14.41
CA GLY A 136 21.35 -0.85 -13.10
C GLY A 136 22.53 -1.79 -12.94
N SER A 137 23.04 -1.92 -11.72
CA SER A 137 23.83 -3.09 -11.39
C SER A 137 23.00 -4.33 -11.70
N GLU A 138 23.57 -5.36 -12.35
CA GLU A 138 22.94 -6.67 -12.63
C GLU A 138 22.46 -7.42 -11.36
N ASP A 139 22.48 -6.77 -10.19
CA ASP A 139 22.24 -7.33 -8.87
C ASP A 139 20.97 -6.82 -8.17
N GLY A 140 20.25 -5.86 -8.76
CA GLY A 140 18.98 -5.34 -8.25
C GLY A 140 19.00 -4.85 -6.78
N ARG A 141 17.81 -4.73 -6.18
CA ARG A 141 17.63 -4.34 -4.76
C ARG A 141 17.58 -5.59 -3.87
N PRO A 142 18.48 -5.74 -2.87
CA PRO A 142 18.35 -6.82 -1.89
C PRO A 142 17.17 -6.57 -0.94
N ARG A 143 16.79 -7.59 -0.17
CA ARG A 143 15.75 -7.52 0.87
C ARG A 143 16.33 -7.94 2.22
N VAL A 144 15.65 -7.59 3.30
CA VAL A 144 16.02 -8.01 4.66
C VAL A 144 14.79 -8.25 5.50
N ARG A 145 14.87 -9.24 6.39
CA ARG A 145 13.94 -9.46 7.49
C ARG A 145 14.67 -9.38 8.82
N LEU A 146 14.12 -8.62 9.76
CA LEU A 146 14.57 -8.60 11.15
C LEU A 146 13.63 -9.40 12.05
N ASP A 147 14.22 -10.26 12.86
CA ASP A 147 13.53 -10.98 13.93
C ASP A 147 14.28 -10.78 15.24
N ALA A 148 13.57 -10.84 16.37
CA ALA A 148 14.21 -10.78 17.67
C ALA A 148 13.69 -11.88 18.60
N GLU A 149 14.59 -12.38 19.46
CA GLU A 149 14.24 -13.33 20.52
C GLU A 149 14.92 -12.93 21.84
N ILE A 150 14.35 -13.38 22.94
CA ILE A 150 14.94 -13.24 24.28
C ILE A 150 15.70 -14.53 24.61
N ALA A 151 17.01 -14.41 24.84
CA ALA A 151 17.89 -15.53 25.14
C ALA A 151 18.72 -15.23 26.40
N GLY A 152 18.28 -15.75 27.54
CA GLY A 152 18.93 -15.50 28.82
C GLY A 152 18.69 -14.05 29.28
N ASP A 153 19.77 -13.29 29.48
CA ASP A 153 19.76 -11.89 29.89
C ASP A 153 20.02 -10.92 28.72
N GLU A 154 19.86 -11.38 27.49
CA GLU A 154 20.00 -10.59 26.27
C GLU A 154 18.77 -10.71 25.36
N ALA A 155 18.46 -9.63 24.65
CA ALA A 155 17.68 -9.67 23.43
C ALA A 155 18.63 -9.82 22.24
N ILE A 156 18.32 -10.75 21.33
CA ILE A 156 19.10 -11.02 20.13
C ILE A 156 18.27 -10.66 18.91
N VAL A 157 18.64 -9.59 18.22
CA VAL A 157 18.07 -9.21 16.92
C VAL A 157 18.89 -9.88 15.82
N ARG A 158 18.24 -10.60 14.91
CA ARG A 158 18.83 -11.28 13.76
C ARG A 158 18.34 -10.67 12.47
N ALA A 159 19.25 -10.51 11.52
CA ALA A 159 18.93 -10.10 10.16
C ALA A 159 19.09 -11.27 9.20
N THR A 160 18.05 -11.52 8.41
CA THR A 160 18.03 -12.48 7.30
C THR A 160 17.98 -11.69 5.99
N PRO A 161 19.13 -11.42 5.35
CA PRO A 161 19.15 -10.75 4.06
C PRO A 161 18.89 -11.75 2.93
N THR A 162 18.16 -11.30 1.91
CA THR A 162 17.85 -12.08 0.71
C THR A 162 18.33 -11.29 -0.51
N PRO A 163 19.10 -11.88 -1.44
CA PRO A 163 19.50 -11.20 -2.66
C PRO A 163 18.29 -10.91 -3.55
N HIS A 164 18.45 -9.96 -4.47
CA HIS A 164 17.50 -9.79 -5.56
C HIS A 164 17.34 -11.11 -6.34
N PRO A 165 16.14 -11.48 -6.82
CA PRO A 165 15.91 -12.80 -7.42
C PRO A 165 16.79 -13.07 -8.65
N GLU A 166 17.13 -12.02 -9.41
CA GLU A 166 17.99 -12.11 -10.60
C GLU A 166 19.48 -11.89 -10.30
N SER A 167 19.88 -11.63 -9.05
CA SER A 167 21.29 -11.40 -8.71
C SER A 167 22.10 -12.70 -8.75
N ALA A 168 23.35 -12.59 -9.17
CA ALA A 168 24.33 -13.68 -9.06
C ALA A 168 24.91 -13.83 -7.64
N ARG A 169 24.56 -12.96 -6.69
CA ARG A 169 25.00 -13.03 -5.29
C ARG A 169 24.16 -13.99 -4.47
N ASP A 170 24.81 -14.66 -3.54
CA ASP A 170 24.11 -15.40 -2.49
C ASP A 170 23.86 -14.50 -1.27
N ALA A 171 22.97 -14.93 -0.37
CA ALA A 171 22.71 -14.23 0.89
C ALA A 171 23.98 -14.00 1.73
N GLY A 172 25.01 -14.84 1.58
CA GLY A 172 26.30 -14.71 2.27
C GLY A 172 27.18 -13.55 1.77
N ASP A 173 26.91 -13.02 0.57
CA ASP A 173 27.66 -11.92 -0.03
C ASP A 173 27.12 -10.53 0.35
N LEU A 174 25.96 -10.49 1.02
CA LEU A 174 25.33 -9.25 1.47
C LEU A 174 25.84 -8.88 2.85
N ASP A 175 26.15 -7.61 3.09
CA ASP A 175 26.39 -7.08 4.44
C ASP A 175 25.05 -6.69 5.10
N VAL A 176 25.04 -6.51 6.42
CA VAL A 176 23.91 -5.92 7.15
C VAL A 176 24.40 -4.75 7.99
N GLU A 177 23.70 -3.62 7.91
CA GLU A 177 23.95 -2.47 8.78
C GLU A 177 22.76 -2.28 9.74
N PHE A 178 23.05 -2.37 11.05
CA PHE A 178 22.09 -2.10 12.12
C PHE A 178 22.23 -0.67 12.66
N LEU A 179 21.10 -0.01 12.92
CA LEU A 179 21.01 1.24 13.67
C LEU A 179 20.07 1.07 14.87
N LEU A 180 20.49 1.63 16.00
CA LEU A 180 19.62 1.82 17.16
C LEU A 180 18.84 3.12 16.95
N ASP A 181 17.58 3.15 17.37
CA ASP A 181 16.76 4.36 17.29
C ASP A 181 17.21 5.41 18.32
N ASP A 182 17.54 6.62 17.87
CA ASP A 182 18.09 7.70 18.73
C ASP A 182 17.09 8.20 19.79
N ARG A 183 15.82 7.80 19.70
CA ARG A 183 14.77 8.12 20.67
C ARG A 183 14.78 7.21 21.89
N ASP A 184 15.49 6.08 21.82
CA ASP A 184 15.54 5.08 22.87
C ASP A 184 16.84 5.23 23.69
N GLY A 185 16.84 4.73 24.93
CA GLY A 185 17.97 4.93 25.87
C GLY A 185 19.24 4.12 25.56
N VAL A 186 19.14 3.13 24.67
CA VAL A 186 20.24 2.20 24.36
C VAL A 186 21.20 2.82 23.36
N THR A 187 22.49 2.84 23.67
CA THR A 187 23.53 3.39 22.80
C THR A 187 24.39 2.30 22.17
N ARG A 188 25.19 2.67 21.15
CA ARG A 188 26.12 1.74 20.49
C ARG A 188 27.12 1.07 21.43
N GLY A 189 27.44 1.71 22.57
CA GLY A 189 28.34 1.18 23.59
C GLY A 189 27.72 0.10 24.48
N ASP A 190 26.39 0.01 24.50
CA ASP A 190 25.65 -0.94 25.32
C ASP A 190 25.42 -2.28 24.60
N VAL A 191 25.65 -2.32 23.29
CA VAL A 191 25.31 -3.47 22.44
C VAL A 191 26.53 -4.10 21.75
N THR A 192 26.44 -5.39 21.48
CA THR A 192 27.40 -6.11 20.63
C THR A 192 26.79 -6.34 19.26
N VAL A 193 27.47 -5.93 18.19
CA VAL A 193 27.01 -6.14 16.81
C VAL A 193 28.01 -7.07 16.12
N GLY A 194 27.53 -8.20 15.64
CA GLY A 194 28.22 -9.08 14.70
C GLY A 194 27.68 -8.90 13.28
N ASP A 195 28.05 -9.81 12.39
CA ASP A 195 27.75 -9.68 10.96
C ASP A 195 26.24 -9.79 10.63
N ARG A 196 25.49 -10.57 11.43
CA ARG A 196 24.05 -10.84 11.25
C ARG A 196 23.21 -10.69 12.52
N GLU A 197 23.86 -10.41 13.65
CA GLU A 197 23.21 -10.39 14.95
C GLU A 197 23.61 -9.13 15.73
N LEU A 198 22.63 -8.49 16.34
CA LEU A 198 22.81 -7.44 17.33
C LEU A 198 22.30 -7.95 18.68
N ARG A 199 23.17 -7.95 19.70
CA ARG A 199 22.86 -8.39 21.07
C ARG A 199 22.75 -7.20 22.01
N ILE A 200 21.66 -7.15 22.74
CA ILE A 200 21.32 -6.09 23.70
C ILE A 200 21.14 -6.72 25.08
N PRO A 201 21.97 -6.39 26.08
CA PRO A 201 21.70 -6.78 27.45
C PRO A 201 20.34 -6.24 27.88
N LEU A 202 19.45 -7.07 28.44
CA LEU A 202 18.13 -6.62 28.89
C LEU A 202 18.23 -5.54 29.97
N ALA A 203 19.31 -5.54 30.74
CA ALA A 203 19.60 -4.51 31.74
C ALA A 203 19.91 -3.11 31.15
N ALA A 204 20.21 -3.02 29.84
CA ALA A 204 20.36 -1.74 29.15
C ALA A 204 19.03 -1.19 28.62
N ILE A 205 17.98 -2.03 28.57
CA ILE A 205 16.65 -1.64 28.09
C ILE A 205 15.87 -1.09 29.29
N ASP A 206 15.70 0.24 29.29
CA ASP A 206 14.88 0.96 30.26
C ASP A 206 13.38 0.67 30.00
N ASP A 207 12.80 1.28 28.97
CA ASP A 207 11.41 1.04 28.56
C ASP A 207 11.35 0.18 27.30
N ARG A 208 12.10 0.57 26.27
CA ARG A 208 12.17 -0.11 24.98
C ARG A 208 13.48 0.17 24.24
N VAL A 209 13.74 -0.65 23.23
CA VAL A 209 14.75 -0.40 22.21
C VAL A 209 14.25 -0.85 20.85
N ARG A 210 14.33 0.04 19.87
CA ARG A 210 14.05 -0.23 18.47
C ARG A 210 15.35 -0.38 17.69
N VAL A 211 15.39 -1.39 16.86
CA VAL A 211 16.53 -1.73 16.01
C VAL A 211 16.06 -1.74 14.57
N HIS A 212 16.73 -0.96 13.74
CA HIS A 212 16.52 -0.86 12.31
C HIS A 212 17.67 -1.53 11.57
N GLY A 213 17.41 -2.16 10.43
CA GLY A 213 18.42 -2.88 9.67
C GLY A 213 18.17 -2.85 8.17
N VAL A 214 19.26 -2.76 7.41
CA VAL A 214 19.26 -2.88 5.94
C VAL A 214 20.26 -3.95 5.51
N ALA A 215 19.91 -4.71 4.46
CA ALA A 215 20.88 -5.50 3.70
C ALA A 215 21.61 -4.60 2.70
N VAL A 216 22.90 -4.81 2.52
CA VAL A 216 23.76 -3.99 1.64
C VAL A 216 24.53 -4.90 0.68
N GLY A 217 24.37 -4.66 -0.61
CA GLY A 217 25.09 -5.32 -1.70
C GLY A 217 25.53 -4.29 -2.74
N ALA A 218 25.14 -4.47 -4.01
CA ALA A 218 25.30 -3.42 -5.02
C ALA A 218 24.38 -2.20 -4.78
N SER A 219 23.26 -2.42 -4.08
CA SER A 219 22.37 -1.39 -3.53
C SER A 219 21.97 -1.77 -2.09
N TYR A 220 21.08 -1.02 -1.45
CA TYR A 220 20.56 -1.36 -0.11
C TYR A 220 19.05 -1.66 -0.10
N SER A 221 18.62 -2.53 0.82
CA SER A 221 17.22 -2.93 0.95
C SER A 221 16.33 -1.81 1.50
N VAL A 222 15.00 -2.00 1.45
CA VAL A 222 14.09 -1.30 2.37
C VAL A 222 14.53 -1.63 3.80
N ALA A 223 14.48 -0.66 4.71
CA ALA A 223 14.84 -0.92 6.10
C ALA A 223 13.72 -1.68 6.81
N ASP A 224 14.10 -2.70 7.57
CA ASP A 224 13.20 -3.43 8.45
C ASP A 224 13.49 -3.11 9.93
N ALA A 225 12.51 -3.26 10.80
CA ALA A 225 12.59 -2.80 12.18
C ALA A 225 11.86 -3.71 13.18
N VAL A 226 12.50 -3.91 14.33
CA VAL A 226 11.93 -4.60 15.50
C VAL A 226 12.01 -3.74 16.74
N SER A 227 11.00 -3.83 17.60
CA SER A 227 10.98 -3.25 18.94
C SER A 227 11.09 -4.35 19.98
N VAL A 228 11.88 -4.10 21.01
CA VAL A 228 12.01 -4.94 22.21
C VAL A 228 11.61 -4.08 23.40
N GLU A 229 10.53 -4.44 24.09
CA GLU A 229 9.86 -3.57 25.06
C GLU A 229 9.59 -4.27 26.39
N ARG A 230 9.69 -3.54 27.51
CA ARG A 230 9.30 -4.06 28.83
C ARG A 230 7.80 -4.29 28.91
N LEU A 231 7.40 -5.47 29.41
CA LEU A 231 6.01 -5.83 29.62
C LEU A 231 5.58 -5.50 31.05
N GLY A 232 4.81 -4.42 31.21
CA GLY A 232 4.31 -3.96 32.51
C GLY A 232 5.42 -3.53 33.47
N ASP A 233 5.17 -3.62 34.78
CA ASP A 233 6.13 -3.23 35.83
C ASP A 233 7.20 -4.32 36.14
N GLY A 234 7.31 -5.34 35.29
CA GLY A 234 8.10 -6.56 35.51
C GLY A 234 9.48 -6.57 34.84
N GLU A 235 10.17 -7.72 34.94
CA GLU A 235 11.42 -7.98 34.20
C GLU A 235 11.17 -8.54 32.79
N ASP A 236 9.92 -8.91 32.47
CA ASP A 236 9.56 -9.54 31.20
C ASP A 236 9.64 -8.54 30.03
N VAL A 237 9.98 -9.07 28.86
CA VAL A 237 10.22 -8.29 27.65
C VAL A 237 9.48 -8.94 26.48
N GLY A 238 8.82 -8.12 25.66
CA GLY A 238 8.13 -8.50 24.44
C GLY A 238 8.90 -8.07 23.20
N VAL A 239 8.58 -8.70 22.08
CA VAL A 239 9.12 -8.37 20.75
C VAL A 239 7.96 -8.01 19.83
N THR A 240 8.12 -6.91 19.10
CA THR A 240 7.17 -6.45 18.07
C THR A 240 7.93 -6.23 16.77
N ARG A 241 7.40 -6.74 15.66
CA ARG A 241 7.91 -6.43 14.32
C ARG A 241 7.14 -5.23 13.79
N LEU A 242 7.83 -4.13 13.51
CA LEU A 242 7.18 -2.82 13.33
C LEU A 242 6.61 -2.61 11.91
N ASN A 243 7.05 -3.42 10.94
CA ASN A 243 6.63 -3.35 9.54
C ASN A 243 5.74 -4.54 9.14
N GLU A 244 5.42 -5.47 10.05
CA GLU A 244 4.39 -6.46 9.76
C GLU A 244 3.01 -5.79 9.82
N PRO A 245 2.08 -6.16 8.91
CA PRO A 245 0.70 -5.69 8.99
C PRO A 245 0.03 -6.22 10.27
N PRO A 246 -1.06 -5.56 10.73
CA PRO A 246 -1.91 -6.08 11.80
C PRO A 246 -2.25 -7.53 11.58
N ALA A 247 -2.32 -8.32 12.66
CA ALA A 247 -2.50 -9.77 12.54
C ALA A 247 -3.80 -10.11 11.81
N TRP A 248 -4.87 -9.38 12.11
CA TRP A 248 -6.19 -9.57 11.50
C TRP A 248 -6.21 -9.25 10.00
N ALA A 249 -5.34 -8.36 9.52
CA ALA A 249 -5.34 -7.94 8.12
C ALA A 249 -4.82 -9.03 7.17
N LYS A 250 -4.05 -10.00 7.68
CA LYS A 250 -3.50 -11.10 6.89
C LYS A 250 -4.58 -12.08 6.41
N ASP A 251 -5.70 -12.12 7.13
CA ASP A 251 -6.85 -12.99 6.84
C ASP A 251 -8.06 -12.19 6.31
N ALA A 252 -7.91 -10.88 6.14
CA ALA A 252 -9.01 -10.00 5.79
C ALA A 252 -9.52 -10.22 4.36
N THR A 253 -10.82 -10.02 4.16
CA THR A 253 -11.43 -9.84 2.85
C THR A 253 -12.07 -8.47 2.77
N LEU A 254 -11.49 -7.61 1.93
CA LEU A 254 -11.91 -6.23 1.78
C LEU A 254 -13.14 -6.10 0.88
N TYR A 255 -14.00 -5.16 1.23
CA TYR A 255 -15.15 -4.78 0.43
C TYR A 255 -15.23 -3.25 0.34
N GLU A 256 -15.00 -2.72 -0.85
CA GLU A 256 -15.06 -1.29 -1.10
C GLU A 256 -16.51 -0.85 -1.38
N ILE A 257 -16.94 0.14 -0.61
CA ILE A 257 -18.26 0.75 -0.69
C ILE A 257 -18.12 2.17 -1.22
N TYR A 258 -18.58 2.37 -2.46
CA TYR A 258 -18.86 3.71 -2.96
C TYR A 258 -20.12 4.26 -2.27
N VAL A 259 -19.92 4.97 -1.16
CA VAL A 259 -20.94 5.34 -0.16
C VAL A 259 -22.20 5.95 -0.80
N ARG A 260 -22.01 6.92 -1.71
CA ARG A 260 -23.12 7.66 -2.34
C ARG A 260 -23.91 6.87 -3.38
N GLY A 261 -23.43 5.70 -3.80
CA GLY A 261 -24.12 4.82 -4.74
C GLY A 261 -24.67 3.54 -4.08
N TYR A 262 -24.01 3.04 -3.03
CA TYR A 262 -24.23 1.68 -2.54
C TYR A 262 -25.65 1.40 -2.06
N ALA A 263 -26.19 2.29 -1.21
CA ALA A 263 -27.53 2.19 -0.65
C ALA A 263 -28.43 3.36 -1.09
N ALA A 264 -28.13 3.96 -2.24
CA ALA A 264 -28.89 5.09 -2.78
C ALA A 264 -30.33 4.74 -3.23
N ASP A 265 -30.68 3.45 -3.22
CA ASP A 265 -32.01 2.92 -3.50
C ASP A 265 -32.93 2.86 -2.27
N ASP A 266 -32.40 3.07 -1.06
CA ASP A 266 -33.17 3.02 0.18
C ASP A 266 -33.80 4.38 0.52
N ASP A 267 -34.98 4.64 -0.04
CA ASP A 267 -35.79 5.84 0.24
C ASP A 267 -36.42 5.84 1.66
N GLU A 268 -36.27 4.77 2.45
CA GLU A 268 -36.87 4.65 3.80
C GLU A 268 -35.90 5.03 4.92
N ALA A 269 -34.59 4.99 4.68
CA ALA A 269 -33.57 5.42 5.63
C ALA A 269 -33.56 6.95 5.84
N GLU A 270 -33.34 7.40 7.07
CA GLU A 270 -33.20 8.83 7.39
C GLU A 270 -31.84 9.37 6.96
N THR A 271 -30.78 8.53 6.99
CA THR A 271 -29.41 8.89 6.63
C THR A 271 -28.76 7.82 5.75
N THR A 272 -27.67 8.17 5.06
CA THR A 272 -26.95 7.20 4.22
C THR A 272 -26.31 6.11 5.08
N PHE A 273 -25.81 6.45 6.26
CA PHE A 273 -25.23 5.45 7.17
C PHE A 273 -26.27 4.47 7.72
N GLU A 274 -27.50 4.92 8.01
CA GLU A 274 -28.61 4.00 8.36
C GLU A 274 -28.93 3.05 7.19
N ALA A 275 -28.89 3.55 5.95
CA ALA A 275 -29.08 2.73 4.77
C ALA A 275 -27.96 1.69 4.60
N LEU A 276 -26.71 2.06 4.87
CA LEU A 276 -25.57 1.14 4.87
C LEU A 276 -25.67 0.11 6.01
N GLU A 277 -26.09 0.51 7.21
CA GLU A 277 -26.27 -0.37 8.37
C GLU A 277 -27.22 -1.53 8.03
N LYS A 278 -28.33 -1.23 7.33
CA LYS A 278 -29.30 -2.24 6.87
C LYS A 278 -28.72 -3.26 5.88
N ARG A 279 -27.56 -2.96 5.27
CA ARG A 279 -26.86 -3.85 4.33
C ARG A 279 -25.77 -4.68 5.01
N LEU A 280 -25.46 -4.45 6.27
CA LEU A 280 -24.41 -5.20 6.97
C LEU A 280 -24.73 -6.70 7.09
N ASP A 281 -26.01 -7.08 7.26
CA ASP A 281 -26.39 -8.50 7.26
C ASP A 281 -26.10 -9.17 5.90
N TYR A 282 -26.27 -8.45 4.79
CA TYR A 282 -25.93 -8.96 3.47
C TYR A 282 -24.42 -9.13 3.28
N LEU A 283 -23.64 -8.20 3.80
CA LEU A 283 -22.17 -8.26 3.75
C LEU A 283 -21.63 -9.39 4.63
N ASP A 284 -22.26 -9.62 5.79
CA ASP A 284 -21.94 -10.73 6.70
C ASP A 284 -22.24 -12.07 6.04
N ASP A 285 -23.42 -12.18 5.41
CA ASP A 285 -23.81 -13.36 4.62
C ASP A 285 -22.90 -13.59 3.39
N LEU A 286 -22.28 -12.54 2.85
CA LEU A 286 -21.26 -12.66 1.79
C LEU A 286 -19.92 -13.17 2.33
N GLY A 287 -19.64 -13.00 3.62
CA GLY A 287 -18.38 -13.43 4.24
C GLY A 287 -17.23 -12.42 4.09
N VAL A 288 -17.53 -11.15 3.83
CA VAL A 288 -16.50 -10.09 3.88
C VAL A 288 -16.39 -9.53 5.30
N ASP A 289 -15.18 -9.19 5.72
CA ASP A 289 -14.90 -8.80 7.10
C ASP A 289 -14.27 -7.41 7.23
N THR A 290 -13.96 -6.72 6.12
CA THR A 290 -13.31 -5.42 6.16
C THR A 290 -13.94 -4.48 5.14
N LEU A 291 -14.59 -3.42 5.61
CA LEU A 291 -15.29 -2.46 4.78
C LEU A 291 -14.42 -1.23 4.53
N TRP A 292 -14.14 -0.90 3.27
CA TRP A 292 -13.52 0.38 2.91
C TRP A 292 -14.59 1.32 2.37
N LEU A 293 -14.83 2.43 3.07
CA LEU A 293 -15.73 3.48 2.61
C LEU A 293 -14.96 4.54 1.82
N THR A 294 -15.40 4.87 0.61
CA THR A 294 -14.94 6.08 -0.11
C THR A 294 -15.25 7.37 0.69
N PRO A 295 -14.64 8.54 0.39
CA PRO A 295 -14.68 9.72 1.26
C PRO A 295 -16.07 10.16 1.73
N VAL A 296 -16.20 10.28 3.06
CA VAL A 296 -17.43 10.65 3.77
C VAL A 296 -17.41 12.06 4.37
N LEU A 297 -16.30 12.77 4.21
CA LEU A 297 -16.11 14.11 4.77
C LEU A 297 -16.85 15.19 3.99
N GLN A 298 -17.17 16.28 4.68
CA GLN A 298 -17.82 17.44 4.08
C GLN A 298 -17.02 17.94 2.87
N HIS A 299 -17.71 18.12 1.75
CA HIS A 299 -17.10 18.41 0.45
C HIS A 299 -17.86 19.52 -0.28
N ASP A 300 -17.37 19.91 -1.47
CA ASP A 300 -17.90 21.00 -2.31
C ASP A 300 -19.14 20.63 -3.16
N GLY A 301 -19.74 19.46 -2.93
CA GLY A 301 -20.84 18.92 -3.73
C GLY A 301 -20.41 18.05 -4.92
N ALA A 302 -19.10 17.85 -5.17
CA ALA A 302 -18.63 16.87 -6.14
C ALA A 302 -19.04 15.44 -5.72
N PRO A 303 -19.64 14.63 -6.62
CA PRO A 303 -20.31 13.39 -6.24
C PRO A 303 -19.38 12.30 -5.67
N HIS A 304 -18.07 12.43 -5.86
CA HIS A 304 -17.07 11.46 -5.40
C HIS A 304 -16.53 11.73 -3.98
N GLY A 305 -16.80 12.89 -3.38
CA GLY A 305 -16.41 13.21 -1.99
C GLY A 305 -14.96 13.67 -1.78
N TYR A 306 -14.02 13.40 -2.69
CA TYR A 306 -12.59 13.79 -2.53
C TYR A 306 -12.31 15.31 -2.45
N ASN A 307 -13.22 16.16 -2.90
CA ASN A 307 -13.04 17.61 -2.80
C ASN A 307 -13.46 18.10 -1.39
N ILE A 308 -12.63 17.81 -0.38
CA ILE A 308 -12.96 18.07 1.03
C ILE A 308 -12.88 19.57 1.37
N THR A 309 -13.92 20.06 2.06
CA THR A 309 -14.03 21.44 2.57
C THR A 309 -13.95 21.53 4.09
N ASP A 310 -14.22 20.43 4.82
CA ASP A 310 -13.98 20.31 6.27
C ASP A 310 -13.55 18.89 6.62
N PHE A 311 -12.33 18.74 7.13
CA PHE A 311 -11.71 17.45 7.45
C PHE A 311 -12.16 16.87 8.79
N LEU A 312 -12.95 17.61 9.57
CA LEU A 312 -13.38 17.23 10.93
C LEU A 312 -14.87 16.88 11.02
N SER A 313 -15.60 17.01 9.91
CA SER A 313 -17.06 16.81 9.86
C SER A 313 -17.44 15.81 8.77
N ILE A 314 -18.36 14.91 9.11
CA ILE A 314 -19.11 14.10 8.14
C ILE A 314 -19.89 15.03 7.21
N ALA A 315 -20.03 14.64 5.94
CA ALA A 315 -20.79 15.40 4.97
C ALA A 315 -22.29 15.42 5.30
N ASP A 316 -22.88 16.62 5.28
CA ASP A 316 -24.30 16.84 5.60
C ASP A 316 -25.28 16.00 4.75
N ASP A 317 -24.86 15.54 3.56
CA ASP A 317 -25.67 14.69 2.67
C ASP A 317 -25.69 13.21 3.09
N LEU A 318 -24.75 12.79 3.94
CA LEU A 318 -24.62 11.40 4.39
C LEU A 318 -25.23 11.14 5.76
N GLY A 319 -25.23 12.15 6.64
CA GLY A 319 -25.66 12.05 8.03
C GLY A 319 -24.77 12.94 8.90
N ASP A 320 -24.57 12.54 10.15
CA ASP A 320 -23.60 13.17 11.04
C ASP A 320 -22.59 12.17 11.63
N ARG A 321 -21.79 12.63 12.59
CA ARG A 321 -20.79 11.80 13.26
C ARG A 321 -21.43 10.67 14.07
N GLU A 322 -22.57 10.91 14.71
CA GLU A 322 -23.26 9.89 15.52
C GLU A 322 -23.81 8.78 14.61
N ASP A 323 -24.31 9.14 13.43
CA ASP A 323 -24.72 8.16 12.41
C ASP A 323 -23.54 7.31 11.92
N TYR A 324 -22.39 7.93 11.66
CA TYR A 324 -21.18 7.20 11.25
C TYR A 324 -20.67 6.26 12.35
N GLU A 325 -20.58 6.75 13.59
CA GLU A 325 -20.19 5.93 14.75
C GLU A 325 -21.15 4.75 14.96
N ALA A 326 -22.46 4.95 14.79
CA ALA A 326 -23.46 3.89 14.88
C ALA A 326 -23.28 2.82 13.78
N PHE A 327 -23.00 3.24 12.54
CA PHE A 327 -22.69 2.30 11.45
C PHE A 327 -21.43 1.48 11.76
N VAL A 328 -20.36 2.11 12.26
CA VAL A 328 -19.12 1.43 12.62
C VAL A 328 -19.34 0.44 13.76
N ASP A 329 -20.05 0.84 14.82
CA ASP A 329 -20.41 -0.05 15.94
C ASP A 329 -21.24 -1.25 15.44
N ALA A 330 -22.18 -1.04 14.52
CA ALA A 330 -22.98 -2.11 13.93
C ALA A 330 -22.18 -3.06 13.04
N ALA A 331 -21.15 -2.56 12.35
CA ALA A 331 -20.20 -3.37 11.60
C ALA A 331 -19.34 -4.23 12.56
N HIS A 332 -18.84 -3.62 13.65
CA HIS A 332 -18.08 -4.32 14.70
C HIS A 332 -18.90 -5.42 15.37
N ASP A 333 -20.21 -5.22 15.59
CA ASP A 333 -21.13 -6.23 16.13
C ASP A 333 -21.24 -7.49 15.25
N ARG A 334 -20.85 -7.39 13.97
CA ARG A 334 -20.76 -8.49 12.99
C ARG A 334 -19.34 -8.97 12.76
N GLY A 335 -18.37 -8.50 13.55
CA GLY A 335 -16.97 -8.87 13.40
C GLY A 335 -16.28 -8.20 12.21
N MET A 336 -16.91 -7.20 11.59
CA MET A 336 -16.30 -6.45 10.49
C MET A 336 -15.43 -5.30 11.00
N ARG A 337 -14.42 -4.94 10.23
CA ARG A 337 -13.59 -3.75 10.38
C ARG A 337 -14.03 -2.67 9.41
N VAL A 338 -13.78 -1.40 9.74
CA VAL A 338 -14.09 -0.26 8.88
C VAL A 338 -12.83 0.57 8.62
N LEU A 339 -12.45 0.67 7.35
CA LEU A 339 -11.40 1.55 6.85
C LEU A 339 -12.00 2.87 6.37
N PHE A 340 -11.41 3.96 6.84
CA PHE A 340 -11.78 5.31 6.47
C PHE A 340 -10.86 5.83 5.35
N ASP A 341 -11.45 6.45 4.31
CA ASP A 341 -10.67 7.09 3.24
C ASP A 341 -10.06 8.41 3.70
N LEU A 342 -8.73 8.41 3.87
CA LEU A 342 -7.98 9.53 4.40
C LEU A 342 -7.30 10.30 3.26
N VAL A 343 -7.90 11.44 2.90
CA VAL A 343 -7.40 12.32 1.83
C VAL A 343 -6.56 13.43 2.44
N LEU A 344 -5.23 13.32 2.40
CA LEU A 344 -4.35 14.32 3.04
C LEU A 344 -3.56 15.20 2.07
N ASN A 345 -3.50 14.82 0.79
CA ASN A 345 -2.71 15.54 -0.20
C ASN A 345 -3.26 16.95 -0.47
N HIS A 346 -4.58 17.11 -0.48
CA HIS A 346 -5.23 18.31 -1.00
C HIS A 346 -6.55 18.63 -0.29
N SER A 347 -7.00 19.88 -0.42
CA SER A 347 -8.38 20.29 -0.13
C SER A 347 -9.13 20.66 -1.42
N ALA A 348 -10.45 20.80 -1.33
CA ALA A 348 -11.21 21.54 -2.33
C ALA A 348 -10.73 22.99 -2.41
N ARG A 349 -10.95 23.62 -3.57
CA ARG A 349 -10.82 25.08 -3.71
C ARG A 349 -11.89 25.86 -2.94
N ASP A 350 -12.97 25.20 -2.54
CA ASP A 350 -14.00 25.79 -1.67
C ASP A 350 -13.65 25.72 -0.18
N HIS A 351 -12.51 25.12 0.19
CA HIS A 351 -12.01 25.13 1.56
C HIS A 351 -11.73 26.57 2.03
N GLU A 352 -12.07 26.89 3.28
CA GLU A 352 -11.97 28.26 3.82
C GLU A 352 -10.56 28.85 3.70
N TRP A 353 -9.54 28.02 3.93
CA TRP A 353 -8.14 28.44 3.82
C TRP A 353 -7.78 28.81 2.38
N PHE A 354 -8.23 28.01 1.41
CA PHE A 354 -7.92 28.26 0.01
C PHE A 354 -8.63 29.51 -0.49
N GLN A 355 -9.92 29.68 -0.16
CA GLN A 355 -10.70 30.83 -0.61
C GLN A 355 -10.11 32.17 -0.13
N ASP A 356 -9.58 32.22 1.10
CA ASP A 356 -8.92 33.42 1.61
C ASP A 356 -7.52 33.63 1.01
N ALA A 357 -6.76 32.55 0.77
CA ALA A 357 -5.42 32.63 0.19
C ALA A 357 -5.40 32.94 -1.31
N TYR A 358 -6.40 32.48 -2.04
CA TYR A 358 -6.46 32.61 -3.49
C TYR A 358 -6.65 34.08 -3.92
N GLY A 359 -5.68 34.59 -4.69
CA GLY A 359 -5.64 36.00 -5.10
C GLY A 359 -5.22 36.99 -3.99
N ASN A 360 -4.87 36.49 -2.79
CA ASN A 360 -4.42 37.30 -1.65
C ASN A 360 -3.03 36.85 -1.16
N PRO A 361 -1.94 37.46 -1.65
CA PRO A 361 -0.59 37.12 -1.21
C PRO A 361 -0.28 37.40 0.27
N ASP A 362 -1.08 38.25 0.93
CA ASP A 362 -0.91 38.60 2.35
C ASP A 362 -1.80 37.75 3.28
N SER A 363 -2.49 36.74 2.74
CA SER A 363 -3.35 35.84 3.54
C SER A 363 -2.52 35.08 4.57
N PRO A 364 -3.02 34.92 5.82
CA PRO A 364 -2.37 34.06 6.81
C PRO A 364 -2.38 32.57 6.40
N TYR A 365 -3.19 32.19 5.41
CA TYR A 365 -3.32 30.82 4.95
C TYR A 365 -2.51 30.54 3.68
N ARG A 366 -1.77 31.55 3.20
CA ARG A 366 -1.03 31.46 1.94
C ARG A 366 -0.03 30.30 1.96
N ASP A 367 0.73 30.18 3.03
CA ASP A 367 1.80 29.17 3.18
C ASP A 367 1.26 27.78 3.53
N ARG A 368 -0.06 27.60 3.57
CA ARG A 368 -0.70 26.28 3.76
C ARG A 368 -0.87 25.52 2.45
N TYR A 369 -0.63 26.16 1.31
CA TYR A 369 -0.81 25.60 -0.02
C TYR A 369 0.44 25.75 -0.87
N GLU A 370 0.65 24.78 -1.75
CA GLU A 370 1.64 24.90 -2.81
C GLU A 370 1.16 25.90 -3.87
N TRP A 371 2.07 26.71 -4.42
CA TRP A 371 1.76 27.69 -5.47
C TRP A 371 2.70 27.56 -6.66
N GLN A 372 2.15 27.63 -7.86
CA GLN A 372 2.89 27.76 -9.10
C GLN A 372 3.37 29.20 -9.32
N GLU A 373 4.37 29.40 -10.19
CA GLU A 373 4.82 30.76 -10.58
C GLU A 373 3.70 31.63 -11.18
N SER A 374 2.69 31.01 -11.78
CA SER A 374 1.50 31.68 -12.33
C SER A 374 0.60 32.29 -11.24
N GLY A 375 0.76 31.88 -9.99
CA GLY A 375 -0.14 32.19 -8.88
C GLY A 375 -1.32 31.24 -8.75
N GLU A 376 -1.41 30.22 -9.60
CA GLU A 376 -2.35 29.10 -9.46
C GLU A 376 -1.84 28.11 -8.38
N PRO A 377 -2.73 27.34 -7.73
CA PRO A 377 -2.30 26.32 -6.78
C PRO A 377 -1.44 25.24 -7.44
N GLY A 378 -0.58 24.62 -6.65
CA GLY A 378 -0.03 23.31 -6.96
C GLY A 378 -1.17 22.31 -7.08
N THR A 379 -1.21 21.59 -8.20
CA THR A 379 -2.14 20.50 -8.43
C THR A 379 -1.43 19.41 -9.21
N TYR A 380 -1.89 18.17 -9.04
CA TYR A 380 -1.51 17.08 -9.91
C TYR A 380 -2.48 16.99 -11.09
N PHE A 381 -1.97 16.58 -12.25
CA PHE A 381 -2.74 16.33 -13.48
C PHE A 381 -3.65 17.49 -13.93
N ASP A 382 -3.29 18.73 -13.60
CA ASP A 382 -4.08 19.94 -13.88
C ASP A 382 -5.52 19.88 -13.32
N TRP A 383 -5.75 19.15 -12.22
CA TRP A 383 -7.08 19.05 -11.60
C TRP A 383 -7.52 20.40 -11.04
N GLU A 384 -8.49 21.02 -11.72
CA GLU A 384 -8.87 22.43 -11.51
C GLU A 384 -9.73 22.68 -10.26
N LEU A 385 -10.12 21.66 -9.50
CA LEU A 385 -11.05 21.80 -8.36
C LEU A 385 -10.42 21.58 -6.99
N ILE A 386 -9.14 21.20 -6.96
CA ILE A 386 -8.39 20.94 -5.74
C ILE A 386 -7.18 21.87 -5.62
N ALA A 387 -6.58 21.89 -4.43
CA ALA A 387 -5.33 22.58 -4.14
C ALA A 387 -4.49 21.75 -3.17
N ASN A 388 -3.23 21.48 -3.54
CA ASN A 388 -2.30 20.72 -2.73
C ASN A 388 -1.91 21.49 -1.46
N PHE A 389 -1.92 20.80 -0.32
CA PHE A 389 -1.38 21.33 0.92
C PHE A 389 0.15 21.42 0.88
N ASP A 390 0.71 22.44 1.53
CA ASP A 390 2.16 22.56 1.73
C ASP A 390 2.57 21.93 3.07
N PHE A 391 3.23 20.78 3.01
CA PHE A 391 3.70 20.04 4.18
C PHE A 391 4.95 20.65 4.85
N ALA A 392 5.50 21.75 4.32
CA ALA A 392 6.46 22.58 5.03
C ALA A 392 5.79 23.42 6.15
N SER A 393 4.47 23.65 6.05
CA SER A 393 3.70 24.33 7.09
C SER A 393 3.42 23.42 8.28
N LEU A 394 3.93 23.80 9.46
CA LEU A 394 3.62 23.09 10.70
C LEU A 394 2.13 23.13 11.06
N GLU A 395 1.42 24.20 10.67
CA GLU A 395 -0.02 24.30 10.87
C GLU A 395 -0.78 23.25 10.04
N VAL A 396 -0.38 23.04 8.79
CA VAL A 396 -0.94 21.99 7.93
C VAL A 396 -0.69 20.62 8.55
N ARG A 397 0.57 20.33 8.91
CA ARG A 397 0.92 19.04 9.54
C ARG A 397 0.08 18.80 10.79
N ARG A 398 0.01 19.79 11.69
CA ARG A 398 -0.77 19.70 12.93
C ARG A 398 -2.25 19.44 12.63
N TYR A 399 -2.85 20.22 11.73
CA TYR A 399 -4.26 20.08 11.37
C TYR A 399 -4.60 18.71 10.79
N LEU A 400 -3.77 18.19 9.89
CA LEU A 400 -4.00 16.88 9.27
C LEU A 400 -3.78 15.73 10.26
N LEU A 401 -2.86 15.86 11.23
CA LEU A 401 -2.72 14.90 12.32
C LEU A 401 -3.93 14.93 13.26
N ASP A 402 -4.48 16.12 13.56
CA ASP A 402 -5.71 16.26 14.35
C ASP A 402 -6.92 15.66 13.62
N ALA A 403 -7.00 15.82 12.30
CA ALA A 403 -8.01 15.16 11.48
C ALA A 403 -7.86 13.63 11.53
N ALA A 404 -6.64 13.11 11.37
CA ALA A 404 -6.40 11.67 11.47
C ALA A 404 -6.76 11.12 12.87
N ASP A 405 -6.38 11.79 13.96
CA ASP A 405 -6.76 11.36 15.31
C ASP A 405 -8.27 11.33 15.53
N THR A 406 -8.99 12.28 14.92
CA THR A 406 -10.44 12.41 15.03
C THR A 406 -11.14 11.16 14.49
N TRP A 407 -10.67 10.64 13.36
CA TRP A 407 -11.25 9.49 12.67
C TRP A 407 -10.66 8.15 13.12
N ALA A 408 -9.40 8.12 13.52
CA ALA A 408 -8.77 6.95 14.14
C ALA A 408 -9.35 6.62 15.52
N ALA A 409 -10.13 7.53 16.10
CA ALA A 409 -10.90 7.25 17.31
C ALA A 409 -12.13 6.37 17.06
N VAL A 410 -12.53 6.18 15.79
CA VAL A 410 -13.74 5.46 15.38
C VAL A 410 -13.40 4.31 14.44
N ALA A 411 -12.62 4.55 13.39
CA ALA A 411 -12.26 3.54 12.39
C ALA A 411 -11.20 2.54 12.89
N ASP A 412 -11.04 1.42 12.19
CA ASP A 412 -10.02 0.40 12.47
C ASP A 412 -8.75 0.58 11.61
N GLY A 413 -8.81 1.46 10.63
CA GLY A 413 -7.71 1.73 9.73
C GLY A 413 -8.00 2.84 8.73
N PHE A 414 -6.96 3.20 7.96
CA PHE A 414 -7.07 4.15 6.87
C PHE A 414 -6.65 3.53 5.54
N ARG A 415 -7.46 3.80 4.51
CA ARG A 415 -7.00 3.82 3.12
C ARG A 415 -6.53 5.24 2.83
N CYS A 416 -5.29 5.41 2.43
CA CYS A 416 -4.68 6.73 2.24
C CYS A 416 -4.63 7.09 0.76
N ASP A 417 -5.45 8.08 0.39
CA ASP A 417 -5.57 8.62 -0.97
C ASP A 417 -4.27 9.29 -1.43
N MET A 418 -3.90 9.06 -2.68
CA MET A 418 -2.72 9.64 -3.32
C MET A 418 -1.48 9.61 -2.41
N ALA A 419 -1.21 8.48 -1.75
CA ALA A 419 -0.18 8.38 -0.73
C ALA A 419 1.20 8.85 -1.24
N TRP A 420 1.50 8.56 -2.52
CA TRP A 420 2.72 8.98 -3.22
C TRP A 420 2.92 10.51 -3.31
N ALA A 421 1.85 11.29 -3.17
CA ALA A 421 1.87 12.75 -3.26
C ALA A 421 2.15 13.45 -1.93
N VAL A 422 2.04 12.73 -0.81
CA VAL A 422 2.31 13.22 0.54
C VAL A 422 3.74 12.82 0.96
N PRO A 423 4.52 13.70 1.63
CA PRO A 423 5.90 13.38 1.98
C PRO A 423 6.03 12.20 2.94
N GLU A 424 7.03 11.35 2.70
CA GLU A 424 7.37 10.20 3.56
C GLU A 424 7.56 10.60 5.04
N SER A 425 8.12 11.79 5.28
CA SER A 425 8.30 12.30 6.65
C SER A 425 6.97 12.41 7.39
N PHE A 426 5.89 12.80 6.69
CA PHE A 426 4.57 12.92 7.29
C PHE A 426 3.92 11.54 7.48
N TRP A 427 4.07 10.61 6.53
CA TRP A 427 3.55 9.25 6.70
C TRP A 427 4.20 8.49 7.86
N LYS A 428 5.53 8.57 7.99
CA LYS A 428 6.24 8.00 9.15
C LYS A 428 5.73 8.61 10.47
N GLU A 429 5.23 9.85 10.46
CA GLU A 429 4.79 10.57 11.67
C GLU A 429 3.39 10.13 12.05
N LEU A 430 2.52 10.10 11.05
CA LEU A 430 1.17 9.60 11.16
C LEU A 430 1.17 8.15 11.65
N ARG A 431 1.97 7.27 11.03
CA ARG A 431 2.08 5.87 11.46
C ARG A 431 2.50 5.76 12.91
N GLU A 432 3.58 6.42 13.29
CA GLU A 432 4.07 6.37 14.68
C GLU A 432 3.01 6.85 15.68
N ARG A 433 2.27 7.91 15.33
CA ARG A 433 1.17 8.43 16.15
C ARG A 433 0.04 7.42 16.30
N LEU A 434 -0.41 6.83 15.20
CA LEU A 434 -1.53 5.89 15.18
C LEU A 434 -1.17 4.56 15.86
N LYS A 435 -0.01 3.98 15.52
CA LYS A 435 0.47 2.71 16.10
C LYS A 435 0.79 2.82 17.59
N ALA A 436 1.16 4.01 18.09
CA ALA A 436 1.32 4.24 19.52
C ALA A 436 -0.01 4.20 20.30
N ARG A 437 -1.13 4.50 19.62
CA ARG A 437 -2.48 4.39 20.19
C ARG A 437 -3.03 2.97 20.05
N ASP A 438 -2.91 2.42 18.84
CA ASP A 438 -3.38 1.08 18.50
C ASP A 438 -2.41 0.41 17.52
N PRO A 439 -1.60 -0.57 17.99
CA PRO A 439 -0.68 -1.31 17.14
C PRO A 439 -1.35 -2.05 15.97
N GLU A 440 -2.63 -2.40 16.11
CA GLU A 440 -3.41 -3.14 15.10
C GLU A 440 -4.16 -2.22 14.12
N PHE A 441 -4.02 -0.89 14.24
CA PHE A 441 -4.64 0.07 13.32
C PHE A 441 -4.02 -0.03 11.93
N LEU A 442 -4.81 -0.31 10.90
CA LEU A 442 -4.30 -0.56 9.54
C LEU A 442 -3.96 0.74 8.79
N LEU A 443 -2.85 0.76 8.07
CA LEU A 443 -2.55 1.75 7.03
C LEU A 443 -2.37 1.10 5.66
N LEU A 444 -3.28 1.40 4.73
CA LEU A 444 -3.28 0.94 3.34
C LEU A 444 -2.98 2.11 2.41
N ASP A 445 -1.92 2.06 1.60
CA ASP A 445 -1.59 3.15 0.66
C ASP A 445 -2.15 2.96 -0.74
N GLU A 446 -2.71 4.05 -1.28
CA GLU A 446 -2.85 4.22 -2.72
C GLU A 446 -1.57 4.83 -3.32
N THR A 447 -0.59 3.98 -3.61
CA THR A 447 0.63 4.36 -4.34
C THR A 447 0.62 3.70 -5.71
N ILE A 448 0.53 4.53 -6.76
CA ILE A 448 0.38 4.06 -8.15
C ILE A 448 1.46 4.68 -9.05
N PRO A 449 2.41 3.89 -9.58
CA PRO A 449 2.68 2.48 -9.25
C PRO A 449 3.17 2.34 -7.80
N TYR A 450 3.09 1.12 -7.24
CA TYR A 450 3.59 0.86 -5.88
C TYR A 450 5.09 1.20 -5.75
N ILE A 451 5.53 1.53 -4.53
CA ILE A 451 6.93 1.89 -4.22
C ILE A 451 7.37 1.14 -2.97
N ALA A 452 8.44 0.35 -3.06
CA ALA A 452 8.91 -0.49 -1.95
C ALA A 452 9.31 0.32 -0.70
N ASP A 453 9.79 1.55 -0.89
CA ASP A 453 10.14 2.45 0.22
C ASP A 453 8.93 2.81 1.09
N PHE A 454 7.70 2.73 0.57
CA PHE A 454 6.48 2.98 1.34
C PHE A 454 6.22 1.89 2.40
N HIS A 455 6.93 0.76 2.32
CA HIS A 455 6.94 -0.24 3.38
C HIS A 455 7.88 0.12 4.56
N GLU A 456 8.73 1.16 4.42
CA GLU A 456 9.68 1.59 5.45
C GLU A 456 8.98 2.40 6.57
N GLY A 457 8.22 1.73 7.43
CA GLY A 457 7.58 2.37 8.57
C GLY A 457 6.57 3.44 8.17
N MET A 458 5.86 3.25 7.05
CA MET A 458 4.77 4.11 6.60
C MET A 458 3.45 3.33 6.48
N PHE A 459 3.40 2.27 5.67
CA PHE A 459 2.18 1.52 5.39
C PHE A 459 2.30 0.02 5.70
N ASP A 460 1.17 -0.60 6.03
CA ASP A 460 1.05 -2.03 6.36
C ASP A 460 0.72 -2.87 5.11
N VAL A 461 -0.16 -2.34 4.25
CA VAL A 461 -0.68 -3.01 3.05
C VAL A 461 -0.57 -2.07 1.86
N HIS A 462 -0.21 -2.62 0.70
CA HIS A 462 0.03 -1.86 -0.53
C HIS A 462 -0.99 -2.19 -1.64
N PHE A 463 -1.38 -1.18 -2.42
CA PHE A 463 -2.15 -1.41 -3.65
C PHE A 463 -1.33 -2.23 -4.65
N ASP A 464 -1.83 -3.40 -5.07
CA ASP A 464 -1.16 -4.17 -6.11
C ASP A 464 -1.51 -3.67 -7.52
N THR A 465 -0.91 -2.54 -7.88
CA THR A 465 -1.13 -1.93 -9.19
C THR A 465 -0.62 -2.79 -10.33
N THR A 466 0.43 -3.59 -10.11
CA THR A 466 1.02 -4.43 -11.16
C THR A 466 0.08 -5.57 -11.52
N LEU A 467 -0.40 -6.32 -10.52
CA LEU A 467 -1.37 -7.39 -10.75
C LEU A 467 -2.67 -6.84 -11.35
N TYR A 468 -3.16 -5.71 -10.85
CA TYR A 468 -4.35 -5.03 -11.38
C TYR A 468 -4.25 -4.75 -12.89
N PHE A 469 -3.12 -4.17 -13.34
CA PHE A 469 -2.92 -3.88 -14.77
C PHE A 469 -2.75 -5.15 -15.59
N THR A 470 -2.01 -6.14 -15.06
CA THR A 470 -1.79 -7.42 -15.72
C THR A 470 -3.08 -8.20 -15.93
N LEU A 471 -3.94 -8.31 -14.90
CA LEU A 471 -5.23 -9.00 -15.01
C LEU A 471 -6.11 -8.39 -16.10
N ARG A 472 -6.05 -7.08 -16.35
CA ARG A 472 -6.75 -6.45 -17.49
C ARG A 472 -6.13 -6.78 -18.84
N GLN A 473 -4.81 -6.89 -18.93
CA GLN A 473 -4.18 -7.29 -20.20
C GLN A 473 -4.48 -8.74 -20.52
N VAL A 474 -4.42 -9.63 -19.53
CA VAL A 474 -4.79 -11.04 -19.64
C VAL A 474 -6.26 -11.17 -20.04
N GLY A 475 -7.18 -10.52 -19.31
CA GLY A 475 -8.62 -10.60 -19.61
C GLY A 475 -9.03 -10.01 -20.97
N ARG A 476 -8.19 -9.17 -21.59
CA ARG A 476 -8.38 -8.65 -22.95
C ARG A 476 -7.70 -9.50 -24.03
N GLY A 477 -6.97 -10.55 -23.63
CA GLY A 477 -6.17 -11.40 -24.52
C GLY A 477 -4.95 -10.70 -25.10
N HIS A 478 -4.37 -9.72 -24.39
CA HIS A 478 -3.17 -9.00 -24.81
C HIS A 478 -1.87 -9.58 -24.24
N GLU A 479 -1.96 -10.26 -23.09
CA GLU A 479 -0.86 -10.95 -22.42
C GLU A 479 -1.33 -12.37 -22.06
N PRO A 480 -0.42 -13.37 -22.02
CA PRO A 480 -0.76 -14.71 -21.60
C PRO A 480 -1.10 -14.76 -20.10
N ALA A 481 -1.94 -15.71 -19.69
CA ALA A 481 -2.40 -15.88 -18.32
C ALA A 481 -1.25 -16.09 -17.32
N ASP A 482 -0.14 -16.71 -17.72
CA ASP A 482 1.07 -16.89 -16.89
C ASP A 482 1.67 -15.55 -16.38
N ALA A 483 1.40 -14.44 -17.10
CA ALA A 483 1.85 -13.11 -16.68
C ALA A 483 1.31 -12.69 -15.30
N VAL A 484 0.21 -13.29 -14.81
CA VAL A 484 -0.28 -13.02 -13.45
C VAL A 484 0.72 -13.49 -12.39
N LEU A 485 1.48 -14.56 -12.65
CA LEU A 485 2.52 -15.05 -11.73
C LEU A 485 3.74 -14.14 -11.74
N ASP A 486 4.12 -13.67 -12.93
CA ASP A 486 5.19 -12.67 -13.10
C ASP A 486 4.88 -11.38 -12.31
N ALA A 487 3.60 -10.96 -12.29
CA ALA A 487 3.16 -9.78 -11.54
C ALA A 487 3.37 -9.93 -10.02
N ILE A 488 3.04 -11.09 -9.46
CA ILE A 488 3.24 -11.38 -8.03
C ILE A 488 4.73 -11.41 -7.68
N GLU A 489 5.53 -12.12 -8.48
CA GLU A 489 6.96 -12.26 -8.24
C GLU A 489 7.70 -10.93 -8.42
N GLY A 490 7.19 -10.05 -9.29
CA GLY A 490 7.67 -8.70 -9.52
C GLY A 490 7.78 -7.85 -8.25
N ARG A 491 6.96 -8.11 -7.22
CA ARG A 491 7.05 -7.44 -5.91
C ARG A 491 8.44 -7.62 -5.28
N THR A 492 8.99 -8.83 -5.35
CA THR A 492 10.31 -9.15 -4.79
C THR A 492 11.44 -8.53 -5.61
N SER A 493 11.28 -8.44 -6.93
CA SER A 493 12.20 -7.75 -7.85
C SER A 493 12.20 -6.24 -7.62
N SER A 494 11.06 -5.66 -7.28
CA SER A 494 10.94 -4.27 -6.83
C SER A 494 11.55 -4.00 -5.45
N GLY A 495 11.89 -5.05 -4.70
CA GLY A 495 12.56 -4.97 -3.41
C GLY A 495 11.65 -4.79 -2.21
N PHE A 496 10.35 -5.08 -2.33
CA PHE A 496 9.46 -5.23 -1.18
C PHE A 496 9.92 -6.39 -0.31
N PRO A 497 9.97 -6.26 1.03
CA PRO A 497 10.25 -7.38 1.92
C PRO A 497 9.25 -8.52 1.73
N ASP A 498 9.69 -9.76 1.97
CA ASP A 498 8.86 -10.96 1.75
C ASP A 498 7.61 -11.01 2.65
N HIS A 499 7.55 -10.19 3.70
CA HIS A 499 6.41 -10.08 4.61
C HIS A 499 5.47 -8.90 4.30
N ALA A 500 5.71 -8.15 3.22
CA ALA A 500 4.85 -7.05 2.81
C ALA A 500 3.49 -7.58 2.31
N ALA A 501 2.40 -6.97 2.76
CA ALA A 501 1.05 -7.32 2.34
C ALA A 501 0.59 -6.45 1.16
N PHE A 502 -0.20 -7.05 0.29
CA PHE A 502 -0.74 -6.42 -0.91
C PHE A 502 -2.24 -6.65 -1.00
N MET A 503 -3.00 -5.58 -1.26
CA MET A 503 -4.42 -5.65 -1.58
C MET A 503 -4.57 -6.01 -3.06
N LEU A 504 -5.27 -7.11 -3.35
CA LEU A 504 -5.54 -7.61 -4.69
C LEU A 504 -6.93 -7.16 -5.12
N TYR A 505 -7.04 -6.50 -6.28
CA TYR A 505 -8.32 -5.96 -6.74
C TYR A 505 -8.45 -6.04 -8.26
N LEU A 506 -9.68 -6.26 -8.73
CA LEU A 506 -10.00 -6.18 -10.16
C LEU A 506 -10.42 -4.78 -10.57
N GLU A 507 -11.04 -4.03 -9.69
CA GLU A 507 -11.66 -2.74 -9.96
C GLU A 507 -11.90 -2.01 -8.64
N ASN A 508 -12.11 -0.71 -8.73
CA ASN A 508 -12.52 0.16 -7.63
C ASN A 508 -13.41 1.27 -8.20
N HIS A 509 -13.80 2.24 -7.38
CA HIS A 509 -14.62 3.36 -7.82
C HIS A 509 -14.02 4.25 -8.93
N ASP A 510 -12.71 4.22 -9.22
CA ASP A 510 -12.09 4.99 -10.31
C ASP A 510 -12.12 4.27 -11.67
N GLU A 511 -12.37 2.97 -11.65
CA GLU A 511 -12.11 2.13 -12.81
C GLU A 511 -13.38 1.71 -13.56
N THR A 512 -13.22 1.41 -14.85
CA THR A 512 -14.30 0.73 -15.57
C THR A 512 -14.44 -0.69 -15.04
N ARG A 513 -15.69 -1.14 -14.91
CA ARG A 513 -16.00 -2.50 -14.43
C ARG A 513 -15.29 -3.55 -15.29
N TYR A 514 -14.50 -4.45 -14.70
CA TYR A 514 -13.72 -5.49 -15.35
C TYR A 514 -14.59 -6.36 -16.26
N VAL A 515 -15.79 -6.75 -15.82
CA VAL A 515 -16.75 -7.52 -16.62
C VAL A 515 -17.23 -6.80 -17.90
N VAL A 516 -17.19 -5.46 -17.91
CA VAL A 516 -17.52 -4.66 -19.10
C VAL A 516 -16.36 -4.66 -20.09
N GLU A 517 -15.13 -4.66 -19.60
CA GLU A 517 -13.93 -4.63 -20.44
C GLU A 517 -13.53 -6.02 -20.97
N CYS A 518 -13.59 -7.04 -20.12
CA CYS A 518 -13.01 -8.36 -20.36
C CYS A 518 -14.07 -9.45 -20.58
N GLY A 519 -15.32 -9.21 -20.18
CA GLY A 519 -16.41 -10.20 -20.28
C GLY A 519 -16.48 -11.17 -19.10
N ASP A 520 -17.52 -12.01 -19.10
CA ASP A 520 -17.90 -12.83 -17.94
C ASP A 520 -16.86 -13.93 -17.63
N ALA A 521 -16.35 -14.64 -18.63
CA ALA A 521 -15.42 -15.77 -18.42
C ALA A 521 -14.11 -15.29 -17.78
N ALA A 522 -13.47 -14.28 -18.38
CA ALA A 522 -12.28 -13.66 -17.81
C ALA A 522 -12.54 -13.05 -16.42
N ALA A 523 -13.73 -12.46 -16.18
CA ALA A 523 -14.06 -11.90 -14.87
C ALA A 523 -14.12 -12.98 -13.76
N LYS A 524 -14.67 -14.16 -14.07
CA LYS A 524 -14.71 -15.29 -13.13
C LYS A 524 -13.31 -15.85 -12.82
N ALA A 525 -12.48 -16.02 -13.84
CA ALA A 525 -11.09 -16.46 -13.68
C ALA A 525 -10.25 -15.43 -12.90
N ALA A 526 -10.43 -14.14 -13.20
CA ALA A 526 -9.75 -13.06 -12.49
C ALA A 526 -10.20 -12.97 -11.02
N ALA A 527 -11.47 -13.23 -10.71
CA ALA A 527 -11.92 -13.38 -9.34
C ALA A 527 -11.22 -14.56 -8.65
N GLY A 528 -11.10 -15.71 -9.32
CA GLY A 528 -10.30 -16.83 -8.82
C GLY A 528 -8.87 -16.44 -8.49
N ALA A 529 -8.23 -15.63 -9.35
CA ALA A 529 -6.89 -15.09 -9.08
C ALA A 529 -6.85 -14.28 -7.78
N LEU A 530 -7.85 -13.43 -7.50
CA LEU A 530 -7.86 -12.64 -6.26
C LEU A 530 -7.89 -13.52 -5.00
N PHE A 531 -8.69 -14.59 -5.00
CA PHE A 531 -8.89 -15.44 -3.82
C PHE A 531 -7.87 -16.58 -3.66
N THR A 532 -7.00 -16.76 -4.65
CA THR A 532 -6.04 -17.87 -4.69
C THR A 532 -4.60 -17.45 -4.92
N LEU A 533 -4.30 -16.15 -5.11
CA LEU A 533 -2.94 -15.60 -5.15
C LEU A 533 -2.55 -15.00 -3.78
N PRO A 534 -1.24 -14.89 -3.47
CA PRO A 534 -0.80 -14.34 -2.20
C PRO A 534 -1.14 -12.84 -2.09
N GLY A 535 -1.95 -12.50 -1.10
CA GLY A 535 -2.39 -11.15 -0.81
C GLY A 535 -3.73 -11.13 -0.09
N ILE A 536 -4.31 -9.94 -0.01
CA ILE A 536 -5.56 -9.65 0.68
C ILE A 536 -6.60 -9.31 -0.40
N PRO A 537 -7.60 -10.16 -0.67
CA PRO A 537 -8.57 -9.91 -1.74
C PRO A 537 -9.48 -8.72 -1.42
N MET A 538 -9.85 -7.97 -2.45
CA MET A 538 -10.81 -6.89 -2.37
C MET A 538 -11.88 -6.98 -3.46
N LEU A 539 -13.14 -6.84 -3.06
CA LEU A 539 -14.28 -6.70 -3.96
C LEU A 539 -14.76 -5.25 -3.98
N TYR A 540 -15.04 -4.72 -5.17
CA TYR A 540 -15.76 -3.47 -5.29
C TYR A 540 -17.26 -3.71 -5.32
N GLY A 541 -18.03 -3.02 -4.47
CA GLY A 541 -19.44 -3.30 -4.29
C GLY A 541 -20.25 -3.39 -5.59
N GLY A 542 -21.03 -4.46 -5.73
CA GLY A 542 -21.77 -4.82 -6.92
C GLY A 542 -21.05 -5.75 -7.89
N GLN A 543 -19.74 -5.97 -7.73
CA GLN A 543 -18.98 -6.93 -8.54
C GLN A 543 -19.58 -8.34 -8.42
N GLU A 544 -19.98 -8.74 -7.21
CA GLU A 544 -20.68 -9.97 -6.86
C GLU A 544 -22.11 -10.06 -7.41
N LEU A 545 -22.71 -8.92 -7.77
CA LEU A 545 -24.02 -8.86 -8.42
C LEU A 545 -23.92 -8.92 -9.96
N GLY A 546 -22.71 -8.79 -10.51
CA GLY A 546 -22.47 -8.59 -11.94
C GLY A 546 -22.77 -7.16 -12.41
N GLN A 547 -22.60 -6.17 -11.52
CA GLN A 547 -22.80 -4.75 -11.81
C GLN A 547 -21.92 -4.31 -12.99
N ARG A 548 -22.52 -3.52 -13.90
CA ARG A 548 -21.84 -2.98 -15.10
C ARG A 548 -21.63 -1.48 -15.05
N GLY A 549 -22.37 -0.77 -14.19
CA GLY A 549 -22.15 0.65 -13.91
C GLY A 549 -21.04 0.84 -12.88
N ASN A 550 -20.26 1.91 -12.96
CA ASN A 550 -19.18 2.16 -11.99
C ASN A 550 -19.78 2.73 -10.68
N ARG A 551 -19.98 4.05 -10.61
CA ARG A 551 -20.49 4.79 -9.43
C ARG A 551 -22.01 4.90 -9.39
N ASP A 552 -22.70 4.07 -10.15
CA ASP A 552 -24.16 4.06 -10.23
C ASP A 552 -24.77 3.38 -9.00
N PRO A 553 -26.04 3.66 -8.65
CA PRO A 553 -26.76 2.86 -7.68
C PRO A 553 -26.67 1.36 -7.98
N LEU A 554 -26.51 0.55 -6.94
CA LEU A 554 -26.39 -0.90 -7.13
C LEU A 554 -27.68 -1.50 -7.66
N ALA A 555 -27.54 -2.37 -8.66
CA ALA A 555 -28.66 -3.00 -9.34
C ALA A 555 -29.15 -4.25 -8.59
N TRP A 556 -29.55 -4.10 -7.32
CA TRP A 556 -29.99 -5.20 -6.44
C TRP A 556 -31.06 -6.11 -7.08
N ASP A 557 -32.07 -5.51 -7.72
CA ASP A 557 -33.16 -6.22 -8.41
C ASP A 557 -32.72 -6.97 -9.69
N HIS A 558 -31.47 -6.78 -10.11
CA HIS A 558 -30.86 -7.37 -11.30
C HIS A 558 -29.61 -8.18 -10.97
N ALA A 559 -29.43 -8.54 -9.69
CA ALA A 559 -28.37 -9.42 -9.25
C ALA A 559 -28.35 -10.73 -10.05
N ARG A 560 -27.18 -11.08 -10.55
CA ARG A 560 -26.94 -12.31 -11.31
C ARG A 560 -26.57 -13.46 -10.37
N GLU A 561 -27.48 -14.42 -10.21
CA GLU A 561 -27.28 -15.60 -9.35
C GLU A 561 -26.04 -16.42 -9.73
N ASP A 562 -25.73 -16.53 -11.03
CA ASP A 562 -24.55 -17.25 -11.53
C ASP A 562 -23.21 -16.56 -11.22
N VAL A 563 -23.23 -15.24 -11.00
CA VAL A 563 -22.07 -14.47 -10.58
C VAL A 563 -21.98 -14.47 -9.06
N ARG A 564 -23.11 -14.29 -8.37
CA ARG A 564 -23.15 -14.31 -6.91
C ARG A 564 -22.67 -15.65 -6.34
N SER A 565 -23.19 -16.76 -6.84
CA SER A 565 -22.75 -18.11 -6.42
C SER A 565 -21.25 -18.32 -6.63
N HIS A 566 -20.70 -17.78 -7.72
CA HIS A 566 -19.26 -17.86 -8.00
C HIS A 566 -18.43 -17.15 -6.92
N TYR A 567 -18.85 -15.97 -6.48
CA TYR A 567 -18.17 -15.28 -5.38
C TYR A 567 -18.38 -15.97 -4.04
N ASP A 568 -19.58 -16.48 -3.76
CA ASP A 568 -19.86 -17.25 -2.53
C ASP A 568 -18.91 -18.46 -2.41
N ASP A 569 -18.75 -19.23 -3.50
CA ASP A 569 -17.87 -20.41 -3.53
C ASP A 569 -16.39 -20.02 -3.34
N LEU A 570 -15.93 -18.92 -3.96
CA LEU A 570 -14.55 -18.45 -3.82
C LEU A 570 -14.24 -17.86 -2.44
N LEU A 571 -15.20 -17.17 -1.83
CA LEU A 571 -15.06 -16.61 -0.49
C LEU A 571 -15.01 -17.72 0.56
N ALA A 572 -15.89 -18.71 0.46
CA ALA A 572 -15.86 -19.89 1.32
C ALA A 572 -14.54 -20.66 1.17
N LEU A 573 -14.07 -20.85 -0.07
CA LEU A 573 -12.78 -21.49 -0.33
C LEU A 573 -11.61 -20.72 0.33
N HIS A 574 -11.59 -19.40 0.22
CA HIS A 574 -10.53 -18.57 0.78
C HIS A 574 -10.49 -18.64 2.31
N ASP A 575 -11.65 -18.55 2.97
CA ASP A 575 -11.79 -18.65 4.42
C ASP A 575 -11.39 -20.05 4.95
N GLU A 576 -11.79 -21.12 4.25
CA GLU A 576 -11.49 -22.49 4.67
C GLU A 576 -10.02 -22.88 4.47
N HIS A 577 -9.29 -22.20 3.58
CA HIS A 577 -7.94 -22.58 3.15
C HIS A 577 -6.95 -21.41 3.20
N PRO A 578 -6.34 -21.10 4.36
CA PRO A 578 -5.42 -19.96 4.51
C PRO A 578 -4.21 -19.94 3.57
N ALA A 579 -3.77 -21.11 3.07
CA ALA A 579 -2.70 -21.21 2.08
C ALA A 579 -3.08 -20.62 0.71
N LEU A 580 -4.37 -20.42 0.43
CA LEU A 580 -4.86 -19.71 -0.76
C LEU A 580 -4.83 -18.18 -0.58
N GLY A 581 -4.58 -17.66 0.63
CA GLY A 581 -4.49 -16.23 0.93
C GLY A 581 -3.06 -15.76 1.21
N PHE A 582 -2.87 -14.89 2.20
CA PHE A 582 -1.56 -14.33 2.56
C PHE A 582 -0.53 -15.39 3.02
N HIS A 583 -0.98 -16.49 3.63
CA HIS A 583 -0.10 -17.43 4.35
C HIS A 583 0.57 -18.48 3.48
N GLY A 584 0.15 -18.65 2.22
CA GLY A 584 0.76 -19.64 1.33
C GLY A 584 1.83 -19.05 0.42
N ASP A 585 2.88 -19.82 0.17
CA ASP A 585 3.88 -19.48 -0.84
C ASP A 585 3.33 -19.77 -2.25
N LEU A 586 3.73 -18.96 -3.23
CA LEU A 586 3.41 -19.18 -4.64
C LEU A 586 4.50 -20.04 -5.30
N VAL A 587 4.11 -21.09 -6.01
CA VAL A 587 5.01 -21.98 -6.74
C VAL A 587 4.54 -22.16 -8.18
N ARG A 588 5.45 -22.06 -9.16
CA ARG A 588 5.11 -22.44 -10.54
C ARG A 588 5.08 -23.95 -10.69
N VAL A 589 4.05 -24.47 -11.34
CA VAL A 589 3.91 -25.90 -11.68
C VAL A 589 4.01 -26.09 -13.19
N GLU A 590 4.57 -27.21 -13.62
CA GLU A 590 4.56 -27.55 -15.05
C GLU A 590 3.18 -28.08 -15.46
N TYR A 591 2.64 -27.55 -16.56
CA TYR A 591 1.35 -27.96 -17.10
C TYR A 591 1.30 -27.90 -18.64
N GLU A 592 0.40 -28.69 -19.22
CA GLU A 592 0.11 -28.71 -20.65
C GLU A 592 -1.41 -28.63 -20.88
N THR A 593 -1.84 -27.77 -21.81
CA THR A 593 -3.25 -27.73 -22.23
C THR A 593 -3.51 -28.73 -23.35
N ALA A 594 -4.64 -29.41 -23.29
CA ALA A 594 -5.08 -30.34 -24.32
C ALA A 594 -6.21 -29.75 -25.18
N GLY A 595 -6.19 -30.04 -26.49
CA GLY A 595 -7.29 -29.71 -27.41
C GLY A 595 -7.01 -28.50 -28.31
N GLU A 596 -8.07 -27.76 -28.66
CA GLU A 596 -8.02 -26.52 -29.47
C GLU A 596 -8.03 -25.25 -28.61
N ALA A 597 -7.97 -25.38 -27.28
CA ALA A 597 -7.90 -24.24 -26.36
C ALA A 597 -6.62 -23.43 -26.57
N ASP A 598 -6.71 -22.12 -26.38
CA ASP A 598 -5.52 -21.28 -26.40
C ASP A 598 -4.74 -21.51 -25.10
N ALA A 599 -3.48 -21.92 -25.22
CA ALA A 599 -2.62 -22.14 -24.06
C ALA A 599 -2.34 -20.82 -23.32
N ASP A 600 -2.41 -19.69 -24.03
CA ASP A 600 -2.19 -18.37 -23.46
C ASP A 600 -3.35 -17.93 -22.55
N ASP A 601 -4.52 -18.59 -22.58
CA ASP A 601 -5.67 -18.27 -21.73
C ASP A 601 -5.63 -18.99 -20.36
N VAL A 602 -4.71 -19.94 -20.17
CA VAL A 602 -4.70 -20.83 -19.00
C VAL A 602 -3.42 -20.69 -18.21
N VAL A 603 -3.55 -20.61 -16.88
CA VAL A 603 -2.42 -20.67 -15.94
C VAL A 603 -2.68 -21.69 -14.85
N ALA A 604 -1.63 -22.45 -14.50
CA ALA A 604 -1.62 -23.35 -13.36
C ALA A 604 -0.49 -22.96 -12.40
N PHE A 605 -0.77 -22.99 -11.10
CA PHE A 605 0.24 -22.70 -10.07
C PHE A 605 -0.07 -23.46 -8.77
N GLY A 606 0.97 -23.64 -7.96
CA GLY A 606 0.91 -24.22 -6.63
C GLY A 606 0.78 -23.15 -5.56
N ARG A 607 0.05 -23.46 -4.50
CA ARG A 607 0.01 -22.71 -3.24
C ARG A 607 0.44 -23.63 -2.10
N GLU A 608 1.56 -23.34 -1.48
CA GLU A 608 2.13 -24.17 -0.40
C GLU A 608 1.92 -23.52 0.95
N GLY A 609 1.19 -24.20 1.85
CA GLY A 609 1.02 -23.80 3.24
C GLY A 609 1.78 -24.72 4.20
N GLU A 610 1.70 -24.42 5.50
CA GLU A 610 2.34 -25.26 6.54
C GLU A 610 1.73 -26.67 6.63
N ASP A 611 0.40 -26.77 6.47
CA ASP A 611 -0.36 -28.00 6.69
C ASP A 611 -0.86 -28.67 5.40
N ALA A 612 -1.01 -27.91 4.32
CA ALA A 612 -1.58 -28.38 3.05
C ALA A 612 -1.05 -27.57 1.88
N SER A 613 -0.99 -28.21 0.71
CA SER A 613 -0.60 -27.58 -0.55
C SER A 613 -1.65 -27.84 -1.63
N TYR A 614 -1.83 -26.87 -2.53
CA TYR A 614 -2.89 -26.85 -3.53
C TYR A 614 -2.35 -26.57 -4.92
N VAL A 615 -3.00 -27.10 -5.96
CA VAL A 615 -2.82 -26.68 -7.35
C VAL A 615 -4.06 -25.92 -7.78
N VAL A 616 -3.85 -24.71 -8.29
CA VAL A 616 -4.88 -23.82 -8.81
C VAL A 616 -4.78 -23.79 -10.33
N LEU A 617 -5.92 -23.92 -11.00
CA LEU A 617 -6.08 -23.72 -12.44
C LEU A 617 -7.00 -22.53 -12.68
N LEU A 618 -6.56 -21.57 -13.50
CA LEU A 618 -7.37 -20.47 -13.97
C LEU A 618 -7.46 -20.51 -15.49
N ASN A 619 -8.67 -20.33 -16.02
CA ASN A 619 -8.96 -20.27 -17.44
C ASN A 619 -9.68 -18.97 -17.79
N PHE A 620 -8.97 -18.02 -18.39
CA PHE A 620 -9.52 -16.74 -18.83
C PHE A 620 -10.32 -16.85 -20.14
N GLY A 621 -10.22 -17.98 -20.83
CA GLY A 621 -10.94 -18.29 -22.06
C GLY A 621 -12.42 -18.60 -21.82
N SER A 622 -13.24 -18.54 -22.87
CA SER A 622 -14.69 -18.75 -22.77
C SER A 622 -15.15 -20.21 -22.85
N GLU A 623 -14.25 -21.14 -23.15
CA GLU A 623 -14.56 -22.56 -23.33
C GLU A 623 -13.75 -23.39 -22.30
N PRO A 624 -14.33 -24.47 -21.74
CA PRO A 624 -13.61 -25.32 -20.79
C PRO A 624 -12.36 -25.98 -21.39
N VAL A 625 -11.30 -26.09 -20.60
CA VAL A 625 -10.00 -26.65 -21.01
C VAL A 625 -9.64 -27.86 -20.17
N THR A 626 -8.99 -28.86 -20.77
CA THR A 626 -8.35 -29.96 -20.04
C THR A 626 -6.87 -29.66 -19.87
N VAL A 627 -6.40 -29.66 -18.63
CA VAL A 627 -5.01 -29.34 -18.25
C VAL A 627 -4.36 -30.58 -17.66
N GLY A 628 -3.27 -31.03 -18.27
CA GLY A 628 -2.39 -32.03 -17.67
C GLY A 628 -1.37 -31.33 -16.78
N ILE A 629 -1.26 -31.77 -15.52
CA ILE A 629 -0.28 -31.26 -14.54
C ILE A 629 0.68 -32.38 -14.16
N ASP A 630 1.95 -32.05 -13.86
CA ASP A 630 2.95 -33.04 -13.39
C ASP A 630 2.90 -33.27 -11.86
N GLU A 631 1.84 -32.80 -11.21
CA GLU A 631 1.60 -32.98 -9.78
C GLU A 631 0.54 -34.06 -9.51
N THR A 632 0.67 -34.76 -8.39
CA THR A 632 -0.36 -35.72 -7.94
C THR A 632 -1.37 -35.00 -7.06
N VAL A 633 -2.63 -34.94 -7.49
CA VAL A 633 -3.70 -34.24 -6.77
C VAL A 633 -4.93 -35.13 -6.55
N ASP A 634 -5.75 -34.81 -5.55
CA ASP A 634 -7.15 -35.26 -5.54
C ASP A 634 -7.90 -34.53 -6.65
N ALA A 635 -8.62 -35.26 -7.49
CA ALA A 635 -9.32 -34.70 -8.64
C ALA A 635 -10.66 -34.03 -8.28
N THR A 636 -11.03 -34.03 -6.99
CA THR A 636 -12.14 -33.23 -6.47
C THR A 636 -11.75 -31.75 -6.48
N ASP A 637 -12.44 -30.95 -7.28
CA ASP A 637 -12.29 -29.49 -7.27
C ASP A 637 -12.94 -28.90 -6.02
N LEU A 638 -12.16 -28.19 -5.21
CA LEU A 638 -12.59 -27.59 -3.96
C LEU A 638 -13.56 -26.41 -4.17
N VAL A 639 -13.56 -25.78 -5.35
CA VAL A 639 -14.52 -24.71 -5.67
C VAL A 639 -15.92 -25.29 -5.89
N SER A 640 -16.05 -26.26 -6.79
CA SER A 640 -17.37 -26.84 -7.14
C SER A 640 -17.80 -28.04 -6.31
N GLY A 641 -16.87 -28.68 -5.58
CA GLY A 641 -17.08 -29.94 -4.89
C GLY A 641 -17.23 -31.16 -5.82
N GLU A 642 -17.02 -30.99 -7.13
CA GLU A 642 -17.17 -32.04 -8.14
C GLU A 642 -15.81 -32.57 -8.61
N SER A 643 -15.78 -33.85 -9.00
CA SER A 643 -14.57 -34.43 -9.62
C SER A 643 -14.38 -33.87 -11.02
N ARG A 644 -13.21 -33.27 -11.29
CA ARG A 644 -12.81 -32.71 -12.60
C ARG A 644 -11.89 -33.62 -13.41
N ALA A 645 -11.72 -34.88 -13.01
CA ALA A 645 -10.90 -35.85 -13.75
C ALA A 645 -11.38 -36.05 -15.21
N ALA A 646 -10.46 -35.90 -16.16
CA ALA A 646 -10.68 -36.17 -17.58
C ALA A 646 -9.55 -37.01 -18.19
N GLU A 647 -9.77 -37.49 -19.42
CA GLU A 647 -8.72 -38.18 -20.17
C GLU A 647 -7.59 -37.19 -20.48
N GLY A 648 -6.44 -37.39 -19.85
CA GLY A 648 -5.25 -36.55 -20.06
C GLY A 648 -5.07 -35.40 -19.07
N GLY A 649 -5.93 -35.25 -18.05
CA GLY A 649 -5.76 -34.20 -17.04
C GLY A 649 -7.01 -33.88 -16.23
N LEU A 650 -7.13 -32.61 -15.85
CA LEU A 650 -8.24 -32.03 -15.09
C LEU A 650 -8.96 -30.99 -15.95
N THR A 651 -10.29 -30.93 -15.88
CA THR A 651 -11.08 -29.91 -16.59
C THR A 651 -11.26 -28.66 -15.75
N VAL A 652 -11.03 -27.49 -16.33
CA VAL A 652 -11.30 -26.18 -15.71
C VAL A 652 -12.22 -25.37 -16.64
N GLU A 653 -13.26 -24.76 -16.07
CA GLU A 653 -14.14 -23.83 -16.78
C GLU A 653 -13.64 -22.40 -16.64
N ASP A 654 -13.47 -21.92 -15.40
CA ASP A 654 -12.90 -20.60 -15.07
C ASP A 654 -11.88 -20.70 -13.94
N VAL A 655 -12.24 -21.37 -12.84
CA VAL A 655 -11.39 -21.61 -11.66
C VAL A 655 -11.57 -23.05 -11.20
N ALA A 656 -10.48 -23.71 -10.86
CA ALA A 656 -10.52 -25.00 -10.15
C ALA A 656 -9.34 -25.12 -9.20
N VAL A 657 -9.56 -25.67 -8.01
CA VAL A 657 -8.51 -25.85 -6.99
C VAL A 657 -8.49 -27.29 -6.50
N PHE A 658 -7.31 -27.88 -6.43
CA PHE A 658 -7.10 -29.28 -6.07
C PHE A 658 -6.10 -29.38 -4.93
N GLU A 659 -6.41 -30.19 -3.92
CA GLU A 659 -5.44 -30.52 -2.86
C GLU A 659 -4.38 -31.48 -3.43
N THR A 660 -3.11 -31.18 -3.18
CA THR A 660 -1.99 -32.06 -3.54
C THR A 660 -1.94 -33.28 -2.62
N ALA A 661 -1.53 -34.42 -3.16
CA ALA A 661 -1.31 -35.63 -2.38
C ALA A 661 0.17 -35.78 -2.02
N ASP A 662 0.45 -35.95 -0.72
CA ASP A 662 1.78 -36.24 -0.15
C ASP A 662 2.54 -37.43 -0.81
#